data_AF-A0A930XDV3-F1
#
_entry.id   AF-A0A930XDV3-F1
#
_cell.length_a   1.000
_cell.length_b   1.000
_cell.length_c   1.000
_cell.angle_alpha   90.00
_cell.angle_beta   90.00
_cell.angle_gamma   90.00
#
_symmetry.space_group_name_H-M   'P 1'
#
loop_
_entity.id
_entity.type
_entity.pdbx_description
1 polymer ?
#
loop_
_entity_poly.entity_id
_entity_poly.type
_entity_poly.pdbx_seq_one_letter_code
_entity_poly.pdbx_strand_id
1 'polypeptide(L)'
;MDVKNLSLDFIYTEWSLIETRFDPDKIHHLETVFTIGNGYLGTRGTFEEGYSRAIPATLLHGVFDDVPIVYTELANCPDWLPLLIIIDGERFRLDRGEVISYERKLDLRRGVLSRFVRWRSQGGKTVDLQFERFASLASEHILGLRCQVKPVDFDGLVEVQASISGYPENQGFNHWELIDQGTISRTAWLNLRTRNSRINLGMALGMTISGAEASVIVTNPPGYPTLVTSFHATSGQAVTIDKFVTIFTSRDVENPVESAQQQIADLPAYPILLKEHSAAWEKVWDKSDIAIEGDVRAALAVRYNIFQLMIAAPQNDDRVSIAAKTLSGFGYRGHVFWDTEIFILPFFIYTQPKLARNLLSYRYHTIGGARRKAIHYGYKGAMYSWESADSGDEVTPRWLPPNDPYGDDIRIWCRDREIHISADVVYAVWYYWLVTGDDDWMRDYGAEIILDTAVFWGSRVEYSTKYEQYEIRGVIGADEYHELANNNAFTNRMVQWNLEKAIATQDWLREKYPDKAKELEQKLQITLSRRLRWQDIIANLVIPYDPNTKLIEQSDGFFKLEDINLADYEPRTKSMQSILGIEGANKRQVLKQPDVLMLLYLMRESQEFPYSLEVLEKNWHYYAPRTDITYGSSLGPAIHAILASDLGLADDAYEDFMRAAMVDIEDVRGNAHEGIHGASAGGVWQAVVFGFGGIKLTEEGPVATAHLPQAWKRLQFKIYWRGDWHEFDLKAEDKNEGINMESQSNLNSTIKGVIFDLDGVLTDTAEYHYLGWQKLADEEGLPFNREANEELRGVSRRESLLKIIGNRHYSEDQIQEMMERKNRYYVESIENIAPKDLLPGALNLLEELRSAGIKIAIGSASKNARPVVEKLGISEYIDVIADGYSVQQPKPAPDLFLFAAKELGLSPSECIVVEDAAAGIEAAQAGGMLAVGLGPKERVGKANVILPSLEGVHWQDLQAKLSGLVLQPS
;
A
#
# COMPACT_ATOMS: atom_id res chain seq x y z
N MET A 1 -28.91 -12.03 11.24
CA MET A 1 -28.89 -11.60 12.66
C MET A 1 -29.04 -10.10 12.69
N ASP A 2 -29.90 -9.58 13.56
CA ASP A 2 -30.25 -8.16 13.63
C ASP A 2 -29.05 -7.37 14.19
N VAL A 3 -28.33 -6.64 13.31
CA VAL A 3 -27.09 -5.87 13.59
C VAL A 3 -27.38 -4.58 14.39
N LYS A 4 -28.41 -4.59 15.24
CA LYS A 4 -29.00 -3.38 15.82
C LYS A 4 -28.62 -3.04 17.26
N ASN A 5 -27.63 -3.69 17.88
CA ASN A 5 -27.33 -3.43 19.30
C ASN A 5 -25.85 -3.40 19.71
N LEU A 6 -24.98 -2.86 18.85
CA LEU A 6 -23.61 -2.46 19.24
C LEU A 6 -23.34 -0.98 18.91
N SER A 7 -24.23 -0.05 19.29
CA SER A 7 -23.81 1.37 19.27
C SER A 7 -23.00 1.66 20.54
N LEU A 8 -21.69 1.68 20.38
CA LEU A 8 -20.94 2.78 20.99
C LEU A 8 -21.59 4.06 20.47
N ASP A 9 -22.02 4.96 21.37
CA ASP A 9 -22.53 6.27 20.95
C ASP A 9 -21.32 7.14 20.57
N PHE A 10 -20.61 6.73 19.51
CA PHE A 10 -19.62 7.57 18.89
C PHE A 10 -20.31 8.56 17.97
N ILE A 11 -19.91 9.82 18.07
CA ILE A 11 -20.19 10.81 17.04
C ILE A 11 -18.95 10.90 16.16
N TYR A 12 -19.17 10.66 14.87
CA TYR A 12 -18.16 10.80 13.84
C TYR A 12 -18.33 12.16 13.16
N THR A 13 -17.23 12.91 13.07
CA THR A 13 -17.13 14.10 12.23
C THR A 13 -15.98 13.91 11.25
N GLU A 14 -15.77 14.83 10.33
CA GLU A 14 -14.66 14.76 9.36
C GLU A 14 -13.27 14.52 9.99
N TRP A 15 -13.03 15.04 11.20
CA TRP A 15 -11.71 15.05 11.84
C TRP A 15 -11.72 14.62 13.30
N SER A 16 -12.86 14.18 13.83
CA SER A 16 -12.95 13.87 15.25
C SER A 16 -13.83 12.65 15.53
N LEU A 17 -13.32 11.83 16.44
CA LEU A 17 -14.01 10.73 17.09
C LEU A 17 -14.42 11.18 18.50
N ILE A 18 -15.72 11.14 18.80
CA ILE A 18 -16.27 11.65 20.06
C ILE A 18 -17.04 10.55 20.78
N GLU A 19 -16.62 10.19 21.98
CA GLU A 19 -17.34 9.34 22.93
C GLU A 19 -18.21 10.21 23.84
N THR A 20 -19.52 10.04 23.82
CA THR A 20 -20.47 10.89 24.59
C THR A 20 -20.88 10.31 25.94
N ARG A 21 -20.41 9.11 26.28
CA ARG A 21 -20.73 8.44 27.55
C ARG A 21 -19.57 7.58 28.01
N PHE A 22 -19.31 7.58 29.31
CA PHE A 22 -18.35 6.67 29.91
C PHE A 22 -18.98 5.28 30.08
N ASP A 23 -18.42 4.28 29.41
CA ASP A 23 -18.75 2.86 29.60
C ASP A 23 -17.61 2.12 30.30
N PRO A 24 -17.78 1.75 31.58
CA PRO A 24 -16.73 1.09 32.35
C PRO A 24 -16.26 -0.26 31.78
N ASP A 25 -17.13 -0.97 31.06
CA ASP A 25 -16.85 -2.33 30.57
C ASP A 25 -16.07 -2.32 29.24
N LYS A 26 -15.95 -1.15 28.62
CA LYS A 26 -15.20 -0.95 27.36
C LYS A 26 -13.88 -0.23 27.57
N ILE A 27 -13.50 0.06 28.81
CA ILE A 27 -12.36 0.94 29.12
C ILE A 27 -11.07 0.49 28.43
N HIS A 28 -10.73 -0.80 28.43
CA HIS A 28 -9.46 -1.28 27.87
C HIS A 28 -9.36 -1.14 26.36
N HIS A 29 -10.44 -1.39 25.62
CA HIS A 29 -10.52 -1.14 24.19
C HIS A 29 -10.41 0.38 23.93
N LEU A 30 -11.16 1.20 24.67
CA LEU A 30 -11.19 2.63 24.42
C LEU A 30 -9.89 3.35 24.84
N GLU A 31 -9.15 2.81 25.80
CA GLU A 31 -7.77 3.24 26.06
C GLU A 31 -6.87 3.09 24.83
N THR A 32 -7.02 2.00 24.07
CA THR A 32 -6.32 1.84 22.80
C THR A 32 -6.82 2.87 21.79
N VAL A 33 -8.14 2.98 21.59
CA VAL A 33 -8.73 3.82 20.53
C VAL A 33 -8.31 5.28 20.65
N PHE A 34 -8.23 5.79 21.87
CA PHE A 34 -7.86 7.17 22.18
C PHE A 34 -6.36 7.35 22.43
N THR A 35 -5.50 6.42 21.97
CA THR A 35 -4.04 6.58 22.01
C THR A 35 -3.61 7.81 21.21
N ILE A 36 -2.67 8.57 21.77
CA ILE A 36 -1.97 9.69 21.11
C ILE A 36 -0.47 9.45 21.17
N GLY A 37 0.30 10.10 20.30
CA GLY A 37 1.75 9.93 20.24
C GLY A 37 2.39 10.89 19.24
N ASN A 38 3.69 10.74 19.02
CA ASN A 38 4.47 11.68 18.20
C ASN A 38 5.61 11.02 17.41
N GLY A 39 5.63 9.69 17.33
CA GLY A 39 6.68 8.94 16.63
C GLY A 39 7.89 8.59 17.50
N TYR A 40 8.04 9.19 18.68
CA TYR A 40 9.02 8.75 19.68
C TYR A 40 8.36 7.88 20.75
N LEU A 41 7.16 8.29 21.17
CA LEU A 41 6.33 7.57 22.12
C LEU A 41 4.86 7.53 21.70
N GLY A 42 4.14 6.53 22.23
CA GLY A 42 2.68 6.46 22.23
C GLY A 42 2.17 6.32 23.67
N THR A 43 1.07 6.99 23.99
CA THR A 43 0.45 6.97 25.33
C THR A 43 -1.04 6.70 25.20
N ARG A 44 -1.52 5.68 25.93
CA ARG A 44 -2.91 5.21 25.87
C ARG A 44 -3.87 6.31 26.32
N GLY A 45 -5.11 6.23 25.86
CA GLY A 45 -6.22 7.12 26.18
C GLY A 45 -6.75 7.03 27.61
N THR A 46 -5.95 6.63 28.60
CA THR A 46 -6.34 6.52 30.02
C THR A 46 -6.68 7.87 30.63
N PHE A 47 -7.40 7.88 31.76
CA PHE A 47 -7.83 9.13 32.41
C PHE A 47 -6.77 9.71 33.35
N GLU A 48 -6.67 11.03 33.37
CA GLU A 48 -5.68 11.80 34.11
C GLU A 48 -5.76 11.55 35.63
N GLU A 49 -6.96 11.41 36.18
CA GLU A 49 -7.25 11.15 37.60
C GLU A 49 -7.00 9.68 38.03
N GLY A 50 -6.75 8.81 37.05
CA GLY A 50 -6.66 7.36 37.18
C GLY A 50 -8.03 6.67 37.34
N TYR A 51 -8.08 5.39 36.98
CA TYR A 51 -9.26 4.54 37.18
C TYR A 51 -8.84 3.14 37.62
N SER A 52 -9.60 2.50 38.51
CA SER A 52 -9.20 1.24 39.17
C SER A 52 -9.04 0.06 38.21
N ARG A 53 -9.79 0.05 37.10
CA ARG A 53 -9.65 -0.95 36.03
C ARG A 53 -8.78 -0.48 34.87
N ALA A 54 -8.19 0.71 34.92
CA ALA A 54 -7.42 1.19 33.77
C ALA A 54 -6.11 0.42 33.60
N ILE A 55 -5.64 0.31 32.36
CA ILE A 55 -4.31 -0.20 32.03
C ILE A 55 -3.53 0.93 31.34
N PRO A 56 -2.92 1.84 32.12
CA PRO A 56 -2.10 2.92 31.57
C PRO A 56 -0.83 2.34 30.95
N ALA A 57 -0.53 2.77 29.74
CA ALA A 57 0.74 2.51 29.11
C ALA A 57 1.23 3.73 28.35
N THR A 58 2.53 3.97 28.48
CA THR A 58 3.29 4.85 27.59
C THR A 58 4.47 4.04 27.07
N LEU A 59 4.57 3.85 25.77
CA LEU A 59 5.59 3.02 25.14
C LEU A 59 6.53 3.91 24.32
N LEU A 60 7.84 3.73 24.51
CA LEU A 60 8.89 4.45 23.78
C LEU A 60 9.56 3.49 22.81
N HIS A 61 9.88 3.99 21.62
CA HIS A 61 10.63 3.20 20.65
C HIS A 61 11.98 2.72 21.21
N GLY A 62 12.26 1.44 21.00
CA GLY A 62 13.56 0.86 21.30
C GLY A 62 13.92 0.72 22.79
N VAL A 63 13.03 1.05 23.72
CA VAL A 63 13.22 0.82 25.15
C VAL A 63 12.76 -0.60 25.49
N PHE A 64 13.48 -1.59 24.94
CA PHE A 64 13.26 -3.00 25.22
C PHE A 64 13.97 -3.43 26.50
N ASP A 65 13.38 -4.39 27.22
CA ASP A 65 13.98 -5.03 28.38
C ASP A 65 13.51 -6.49 28.48
N ASP A 66 14.29 -7.33 29.17
CA ASP A 66 13.97 -8.75 29.29
C ASP A 66 13.14 -9.03 30.53
N VAL A 67 12.09 -9.83 30.38
CA VAL A 67 11.46 -10.52 31.51
C VAL A 67 12.34 -11.75 31.84
N PRO A 68 12.84 -11.92 33.08
CA PRO A 68 13.89 -12.88 33.44
C PRO A 68 13.68 -14.37 33.08
N ILE A 69 12.52 -14.75 32.55
CA ILE A 69 12.15 -16.15 32.27
C ILE A 69 11.46 -16.33 30.89
N VAL A 70 11.05 -15.27 30.19
CA VAL A 70 10.00 -15.42 29.17
C VAL A 70 10.35 -14.81 27.80
N TYR A 71 10.67 -13.51 27.73
CA TYR A 71 10.85 -12.79 26.45
C TYR A 71 11.36 -11.36 26.66
N THR A 72 11.86 -10.76 25.59
CA THR A 72 12.10 -9.32 25.46
C THR A 72 10.77 -8.62 25.14
N GLU A 73 10.53 -7.43 25.70
CA GLU A 73 9.37 -6.60 25.37
C GLU A 73 9.66 -5.11 25.58
N LEU A 74 8.85 -4.23 24.98
CA LEU A 74 8.93 -2.79 25.28
C LEU A 74 8.55 -2.52 26.73
N ALA A 75 9.43 -1.89 27.48
CA ALA A 75 9.17 -1.50 28.86
C ALA A 75 8.14 -0.36 28.90
N ASN A 76 7.05 -0.55 29.66
CA ASN A 76 6.08 0.51 29.93
C ASN A 76 6.80 1.66 30.66
N CYS A 77 6.80 2.84 30.05
CA CYS A 77 7.39 4.05 30.60
C CYS A 77 6.68 4.47 31.89
N PRO A 78 7.40 5.10 32.84
CA PRO A 78 6.78 5.76 33.98
C PRO A 78 5.62 6.65 33.56
N ASP A 79 4.51 6.54 34.29
CA ASP A 79 3.26 7.20 33.93
C ASP A 79 3.36 8.70 34.18
N TRP A 80 3.27 9.47 33.11
CA TRP A 80 3.35 10.92 33.10
C TRP A 80 2.00 11.59 33.35
N LEU A 81 0.89 10.86 33.25
CA LEU A 81 -0.47 11.41 33.30
C LEU A 81 -0.98 11.85 34.68
N PRO A 82 -0.67 11.18 35.81
CA PRO A 82 -1.40 11.38 37.07
C PRO A 82 -1.63 12.85 37.45
N LEU A 83 -2.90 13.22 37.53
CA LEU A 83 -3.40 14.53 37.92
C LEU A 83 -4.62 14.36 38.84
N LEU A 84 -4.41 14.43 40.15
CA LEU A 84 -5.49 14.28 41.12
C LEU A 84 -6.15 15.63 41.39
N ILE A 85 -7.47 15.64 41.42
CA ILE A 85 -8.28 16.83 41.74
C ILE A 85 -9.10 16.50 42.98
N ILE A 86 -8.99 17.34 44.01
CA ILE A 86 -9.65 17.19 45.29
C ILE A 86 -10.45 18.46 45.58
N ILE A 87 -11.75 18.31 45.78
CA ILE A 87 -12.71 19.39 46.03
C ILE A 87 -13.16 19.32 47.49
N ASP A 88 -12.72 20.26 48.32
CA ASP A 88 -12.99 20.30 49.77
C ASP A 88 -12.78 18.94 50.47
N GLY A 89 -11.69 18.26 50.13
CA GLY A 89 -11.32 16.95 50.66
C GLY A 89 -11.91 15.74 49.92
N GLU A 90 -12.81 15.94 48.97
CA GLU A 90 -13.38 14.86 48.13
C GLU A 90 -12.63 14.73 46.80
N ARG A 91 -12.02 13.56 46.55
CA ARG A 91 -11.30 13.28 45.29
C ARG A 91 -12.27 13.03 44.13
N PHE A 92 -12.07 13.72 43.00
CA PHE A 92 -12.73 13.43 41.74
C PHE A 92 -12.39 12.01 41.25
N ARG A 93 -13.42 11.21 40.99
CA ARG A 93 -13.31 9.86 40.42
C ARG A 93 -14.54 9.54 39.57
N LEU A 94 -14.38 8.78 38.50
CA LEU A 94 -15.52 8.34 37.68
C LEU A 94 -16.35 7.24 38.34
N ASP A 95 -15.83 6.52 39.32
CA ASP A 95 -16.54 5.47 40.06
C ASP A 95 -17.06 5.92 41.44
N ARG A 96 -16.92 7.21 41.78
CA ARG A 96 -17.47 7.80 43.02
C ARG A 96 -18.03 9.20 42.75
N GLY A 97 -19.19 9.50 43.33
CA GLY A 97 -19.95 10.71 42.98
C GLY A 97 -20.86 10.45 41.78
N GLU A 98 -21.37 11.51 41.17
CA GLU A 98 -22.31 11.45 40.05
C GLU A 98 -21.69 12.12 38.81
N VAL A 99 -21.57 11.38 37.70
CA VAL A 99 -21.17 11.93 36.39
C VAL A 99 -22.43 12.44 35.69
N ILE A 100 -22.60 13.75 35.63
CA ILE A 100 -23.78 14.41 35.05
C ILE A 100 -23.65 14.53 33.53
N SER A 101 -22.45 14.80 33.04
CA SER A 101 -22.13 14.91 31.61
C SER A 101 -20.71 14.42 31.37
N TYR A 102 -20.50 13.76 30.24
CA TYR A 102 -19.21 13.24 29.82
C TYR A 102 -19.05 13.42 28.31
N GLU A 103 -17.86 13.82 27.87
CA GLU A 103 -17.47 13.78 26.47
C GLU A 103 -15.97 13.57 26.39
N ARG A 104 -15.49 12.63 25.57
CA ARG A 104 -14.07 12.46 25.23
C ARG A 104 -13.92 12.53 23.73
N LYS A 105 -13.02 13.40 23.26
CA LYS A 105 -12.83 13.70 21.84
C LYS A 105 -11.37 13.56 21.46
N LEU A 106 -11.11 12.74 20.43
CA LEU A 106 -9.84 12.71 19.70
C LEU A 106 -9.96 13.60 18.47
N ASP A 107 -9.19 14.68 18.42
CA ASP A 107 -9.03 15.52 17.24
C ASP A 107 -7.83 15.02 16.42
N LEU A 108 -8.12 14.31 15.33
CA LEU A 108 -7.11 13.72 14.45
C LEU A 108 -6.32 14.78 13.68
N ARG A 109 -6.95 15.93 13.39
CA ARG A 109 -6.33 17.01 12.63
C ARG A 109 -5.18 17.64 13.41
N ARG A 110 -5.33 17.72 14.73
CA ARG A 110 -4.38 18.37 15.63
C ARG A 110 -3.62 17.40 16.54
N GLY A 111 -4.00 16.13 16.57
CA GLY A 111 -3.47 15.11 17.48
C GLY A 111 -3.70 15.41 18.96
N VAL A 112 -4.86 15.97 19.28
CA VAL A 112 -5.22 16.39 20.64
C VAL A 112 -6.31 15.47 21.19
N LEU A 113 -6.08 14.94 22.39
CA LEU A 113 -7.12 14.26 23.18
C LEU A 113 -7.70 15.25 24.19
N SER A 114 -9.02 15.41 24.16
CA SER A 114 -9.74 16.29 25.08
C SER A 114 -10.86 15.53 25.77
N ARG A 115 -11.18 15.94 27.00
CA ARG A 115 -12.27 15.36 27.77
C ARG A 115 -12.98 16.41 28.61
N PHE A 116 -14.31 16.42 28.56
CA PHE A 116 -15.16 17.20 29.43
C PHE A 116 -15.91 16.29 30.39
N VAL A 117 -15.93 16.64 31.67
CA VAL A 117 -16.71 15.97 32.70
C VAL A 117 -17.40 17.00 33.57
N ARG A 118 -18.73 16.92 33.66
CA ARG A 118 -19.48 17.57 34.75
C ARG A 118 -19.71 16.54 35.84
N TRP A 119 -19.08 16.74 36.98
CA TRP A 119 -19.11 15.81 38.10
C TRP A 119 -19.69 16.45 39.35
N ARG A 120 -20.49 15.69 40.09
CA ARG A 120 -20.98 16.08 41.41
C ARG A 120 -20.39 15.18 42.49
N SER A 121 -19.79 15.81 43.50
CA SER A 121 -19.20 15.12 44.65
C SER A 121 -20.26 14.42 45.51
N GLN A 122 -19.85 13.54 46.42
CA GLN A 122 -20.78 12.89 47.36
C GLN A 122 -21.38 13.91 48.33
N GLY A 123 -20.62 14.97 48.66
CA GLY A 123 -21.09 16.14 49.39
C GLY A 123 -22.00 17.08 48.59
N GLY A 124 -22.30 16.79 47.32
CA GLY A 124 -23.26 17.52 46.50
C GLY A 124 -22.69 18.72 45.72
N LYS A 125 -21.37 18.89 45.66
CA LYS A 125 -20.71 20.00 44.95
C LYS A 125 -20.49 19.66 43.49
N THR A 126 -20.97 20.50 42.58
CA THR A 126 -20.87 20.30 41.14
C THR A 126 -19.71 21.08 40.55
N VAL A 127 -18.86 20.42 39.75
CA VAL A 127 -17.69 21.00 39.09
C VAL A 127 -17.63 20.59 37.62
N ASP A 128 -17.26 21.54 36.77
CA ASP A 128 -16.91 21.31 35.37
C ASP A 128 -15.39 21.13 35.26
N LEU A 129 -14.98 20.01 34.66
CA LEU A 129 -13.60 19.65 34.40
C LEU A 129 -13.38 19.53 32.90
N GLN A 130 -12.38 20.25 32.37
CA GLN A 130 -11.96 20.15 30.98
C GLN A 130 -10.49 19.78 30.91
N PHE A 131 -10.18 18.68 30.24
CA PHE A 131 -8.84 18.18 30.01
C PHE A 131 -8.49 18.33 28.53
N GLU A 132 -7.26 18.73 28.23
CA GLU A 132 -6.69 18.78 26.88
C GLU A 132 -5.23 18.33 26.94
N ARG A 133 -4.86 17.29 26.20
CA ARG A 133 -3.48 16.78 26.20
C ARG A 133 -2.98 16.38 24.81
N PHE A 134 -1.67 16.49 24.64
CA PHE A 134 -0.98 16.13 23.41
C PHE A 134 0.45 15.63 23.69
N ALA A 135 0.93 14.72 22.83
CA ALA A 135 2.35 14.41 22.68
C ALA A 135 2.89 15.28 21.55
N SER A 136 3.87 16.13 21.84
CA SER A 136 4.29 17.16 20.88
C SER A 136 4.96 16.51 19.67
N LEU A 137 4.32 16.67 18.51
CA LEU A 137 4.90 16.34 17.21
C LEU A 137 6.00 17.33 16.77
N ALA A 138 6.02 18.55 17.31
CA ALA A 138 7.05 19.54 17.00
C ALA A 138 8.35 19.31 17.79
N SER A 139 8.26 18.65 18.94
CA SER A 139 9.40 18.30 19.78
C SER A 139 9.09 16.99 20.53
N GLU A 140 9.72 15.91 20.09
CA GLU A 140 9.31 14.54 20.43
C GLU A 140 9.44 14.18 21.92
N HIS A 141 10.21 14.97 22.67
CA HIS A 141 10.45 14.80 24.11
C HIS A 141 9.44 15.55 25.01
N ILE A 142 8.48 16.31 24.46
CA ILE A 142 7.55 17.15 25.23
C ILE A 142 6.13 16.58 25.26
N LEU A 143 5.56 16.48 26.46
CA LEU A 143 4.16 16.13 26.72
C LEU A 143 3.46 17.28 27.45
N GLY A 144 2.27 17.65 26.98
CA GLY A 144 1.45 18.71 27.55
C GLY A 144 0.09 18.21 28.01
N LEU A 145 -0.34 18.61 29.20
CA LEU A 145 -1.68 18.38 29.74
C LEU A 145 -2.21 19.68 30.37
N ARG A 146 -3.38 20.13 29.93
CA ARG A 146 -4.12 21.24 30.49
C ARG A 146 -5.37 20.72 31.17
N CYS A 147 -5.65 21.20 32.37
CA CYS A 147 -6.88 20.97 33.10
C CYS A 147 -7.50 22.31 33.50
N GLN A 148 -8.75 22.55 33.12
CA GLN A 148 -9.55 23.66 33.62
C GLN A 148 -10.56 23.13 34.64
N VAL A 149 -10.52 23.70 35.85
CA VAL A 149 -11.46 23.42 36.94
C VAL A 149 -12.38 24.61 37.11
N LYS A 150 -13.69 24.39 37.02
CA LYS A 150 -14.70 25.44 37.18
C LYS A 150 -15.82 24.98 38.13
N PRO A 151 -15.84 25.45 39.39
CA PRO A 151 -16.96 25.23 40.29
C PRO A 151 -18.27 25.75 39.69
N VAL A 152 -19.36 24.97 39.80
CA VAL A 152 -20.67 25.34 39.24
C VAL A 152 -21.55 25.97 40.31
N ASP A 153 -21.66 25.35 41.48
CA ASP A 153 -22.64 25.70 42.52
C ASP A 153 -22.03 25.88 43.92
N PHE A 154 -20.70 26.00 44.02
CA PHE A 154 -20.00 26.14 45.30
C PHE A 154 -18.80 27.08 45.21
N ASP A 155 -18.43 27.62 46.38
CA ASP A 155 -17.13 28.23 46.67
C ASP A 155 -16.37 27.28 47.58
N GLY A 156 -15.10 27.01 47.32
CA GLY A 156 -14.39 25.96 48.04
C GLY A 156 -12.90 25.86 47.76
N LEU A 157 -12.22 25.05 48.57
CA LEU A 157 -10.82 24.71 48.37
C LEU A 157 -10.71 23.64 47.28
N VAL A 158 -9.89 23.92 46.26
CA VAL A 158 -9.48 22.95 45.25
C VAL A 158 -8.00 22.67 45.45
N GLU A 159 -7.66 21.38 45.53
CA GLU A 159 -6.27 20.91 45.51
C GLU A 159 -6.05 20.08 44.24
N VAL A 160 -4.93 20.36 43.56
CA VAL A 160 -4.48 19.62 42.39
C VAL A 160 -3.09 19.05 42.66
N GLN A 161 -2.93 17.75 42.43
CA GLN A 161 -1.64 17.05 42.56
C GLN A 161 -1.22 16.50 41.20
N ALA A 162 -0.14 17.04 40.63
CA ALA A 162 0.46 16.56 39.39
C ALA A 162 1.68 15.69 39.73
N SER A 163 1.72 14.45 39.25
CA SER A 163 2.80 13.50 39.59
C SER A 163 3.39 12.81 38.36
N ILE A 164 4.59 12.26 38.50
CA ILE A 164 5.12 11.20 37.63
C ILE A 164 5.14 9.91 38.45
N SER A 165 4.62 8.81 37.90
CA SER A 165 4.66 7.48 38.54
C SER A 165 5.81 6.63 38.03
N GLY A 166 6.83 6.41 38.85
CA GLY A 166 7.97 5.53 38.56
C GLY A 166 7.70 4.03 38.71
N TYR A 167 6.44 3.62 38.84
CA TYR A 167 6.04 2.22 39.02
C TYR A 167 5.09 1.73 37.92
N PRO A 168 5.46 1.85 36.63
CA PRO A 168 4.68 1.26 35.57
C PRO A 168 4.83 -0.27 35.58
N GLU A 169 3.80 -0.97 35.09
CA GLU A 169 3.82 -2.42 34.95
C GLU A 169 3.49 -2.82 33.51
N ASN A 170 4.21 -3.83 33.00
CA ASN A 170 3.86 -4.65 31.86
C ASN A 170 3.14 -5.88 32.40
N GLN A 171 1.80 -5.84 32.47
CA GLN A 171 0.98 -7.01 32.87
C GLN A 171 1.48 -7.72 34.16
N GLY A 172 1.91 -6.95 35.16
CA GLY A 172 2.41 -7.47 36.45
C GLY A 172 3.93 -7.53 36.60
N PHE A 173 4.72 -7.09 35.61
CA PHE A 173 6.17 -6.96 35.72
C PHE A 173 6.63 -5.51 35.57
N ASN A 174 7.45 -5.02 36.50
CA ASN A 174 8.04 -3.68 36.43
C ASN A 174 9.49 -3.77 35.95
N HIS A 175 9.77 -3.24 34.76
CA HIS A 175 11.10 -3.22 34.14
C HIS A 175 12.08 -2.21 34.72
N TRP A 176 11.65 -1.35 35.65
CA TRP A 176 12.45 -0.22 36.12
C TRP A 176 12.97 -0.39 37.54
N GLU A 177 14.17 0.12 37.75
CA GLU A 177 14.75 0.40 39.07
C GLU A 177 14.88 1.91 39.28
N LEU A 178 14.51 2.37 40.48
CA LEU A 178 14.70 3.77 40.89
C LEU A 178 16.17 4.03 41.14
N ILE A 179 16.75 4.98 40.40
CA ILE A 179 18.14 5.41 40.58
C ILE A 179 18.19 6.64 41.48
N ASP A 180 17.45 7.68 41.12
CA ASP A 180 17.42 8.94 41.85
C ASP A 180 16.16 9.75 41.52
N GLN A 181 15.87 10.76 42.32
CA GLN A 181 14.80 11.72 42.08
C GLN A 181 15.06 13.01 42.86
N GLY A 182 14.48 14.11 42.41
CA GLY A 182 14.69 15.37 43.11
C GLY A 182 13.81 16.50 42.63
N THR A 183 14.13 17.69 43.11
CA THR A 183 13.32 18.89 42.96
C THR A 183 14.21 20.10 42.72
N ILE A 184 13.85 20.95 41.77
CA ILE A 184 14.55 22.22 41.51
C ILE A 184 13.50 23.32 41.38
N SER A 185 13.44 24.24 42.36
CA SER A 185 12.46 25.33 42.37
C SER A 185 11.00 24.84 42.27
N ARG A 186 10.33 25.05 41.12
CA ARG A 186 8.95 24.64 40.83
C ARG A 186 8.84 23.40 39.93
N THR A 187 9.93 22.67 39.75
CA THR A 187 9.97 21.42 38.97
C THR A 187 10.41 20.25 39.84
N ALA A 188 10.02 19.05 39.42
CA ALA A 188 10.47 17.79 39.98
C ALA A 188 10.99 16.88 38.87
N TRP A 189 11.86 15.93 39.20
CA TRP A 189 12.44 15.03 38.21
C TRP A 189 12.63 13.62 38.77
N LEU A 190 12.68 12.65 37.86
CA LEU A 190 12.78 11.23 38.14
C LEU A 190 13.87 10.61 37.26
N ASN A 191 14.72 9.77 37.85
CA ASN A 191 15.73 8.98 37.16
C ASN A 191 15.51 7.49 37.43
N LEU A 192 15.23 6.74 36.37
CA LEU A 192 15.08 5.29 36.42
C LEU A 192 16.07 4.62 35.46
N ARG A 193 16.27 3.32 35.64
CA ARG A 193 17.02 2.48 34.71
C ARG A 193 16.27 1.18 34.45
N THR A 194 16.29 0.68 33.22
CA THR A 194 15.75 -0.66 32.94
C THR A 194 16.62 -1.73 33.61
N ARG A 195 16.01 -2.85 34.01
CA ARG A 195 16.68 -3.87 34.82
C ARG A 195 17.79 -4.58 34.07
N ASN A 196 17.51 -5.07 32.86
CA ASN A 196 18.43 -5.89 32.08
C ASN A 196 19.17 -5.09 30.99
N SER A 197 18.46 -4.28 30.19
CA SER A 197 19.07 -3.50 29.11
C SER A 197 19.83 -2.26 29.59
N ARG A 198 19.66 -1.87 30.87
CA ARG A 198 20.38 -0.77 31.54
C ARG A 198 20.19 0.60 30.88
N ILE A 199 19.11 0.80 30.14
CA ILE A 199 18.73 2.08 29.55
C ILE A 199 18.33 3.02 30.68
N ASN A 200 19.00 4.17 30.78
CA ASN A 200 18.64 5.20 31.75
C ASN A 200 17.52 6.07 31.17
N LEU A 201 16.58 6.47 32.01
CA LEU A 201 15.46 7.35 31.67
C LEU A 201 15.42 8.52 32.64
N GLY A 202 15.37 9.73 32.09
CA GLY A 202 15.21 10.98 32.82
C GLY A 202 13.88 11.63 32.45
N MET A 203 13.08 11.94 33.46
CA MET A 203 11.85 12.73 33.29
C MET A 203 11.89 13.97 34.17
N ALA A 204 11.33 15.07 33.67
CA ALA A 204 11.09 16.27 34.47
C ALA A 204 9.65 16.75 34.32
N LEU A 205 9.11 17.27 35.42
CA LEU A 205 7.72 17.70 35.60
C LEU A 205 7.70 19.19 35.95
N GLY A 206 6.88 19.95 35.22
CA GLY A 206 6.56 21.34 35.50
C GLY A 206 5.06 21.56 35.62
N MET A 207 4.65 22.57 36.39
CA MET A 207 3.24 22.96 36.53
C MET A 207 3.09 24.49 36.58
N THR A 208 2.10 25.01 35.86
CA THR A 208 1.71 26.42 35.90
C THR A 208 0.20 26.55 36.20
N ILE A 209 -0.18 27.62 36.90
CA ILE A 209 -1.55 27.88 37.31
C ILE A 209 -1.93 29.30 36.88
N SER A 210 -3.12 29.46 36.31
CA SER A 210 -3.68 30.76 35.94
C SER A 210 -5.16 30.84 36.34
N GLY A 211 -5.63 32.07 36.62
CA GLY A 211 -7.02 32.32 37.03
C GLY A 211 -7.27 32.30 38.55
N ALA A 212 -6.27 31.97 39.37
CA ALA A 212 -6.31 32.11 40.83
C ALA A 212 -4.89 32.33 41.40
N GLU A 213 -4.81 32.93 42.60
CA GLU A 213 -3.57 32.93 43.38
C GLU A 213 -3.38 31.55 44.02
N ALA A 214 -2.26 30.91 43.72
CA ALA A 214 -1.94 29.59 44.22
C ALA A 214 -0.44 29.47 44.51
N SER A 215 -0.08 28.73 45.56
CA SER A 215 1.29 28.30 45.78
C SER A 215 1.49 26.89 45.20
N VAL A 216 2.72 26.59 44.80
CA VAL A 216 3.13 25.24 44.40
C VAL A 216 4.08 24.72 45.45
N ILE A 217 3.75 23.56 46.01
CA ILE A 217 4.55 22.82 46.97
C ILE A 217 5.03 21.56 46.27
N VAL A 218 6.28 21.18 46.49
CA VAL A 218 6.82 19.92 45.97
C VAL A 218 6.79 18.88 47.06
N THR A 219 6.20 17.73 46.76
CA THR A 219 6.28 16.52 47.58
C THR A 219 7.06 15.47 46.80
N ASN A 220 8.01 14.81 47.45
CA ASN A 220 8.95 13.91 46.77
C ASN A 220 8.94 12.50 47.38
N PRO A 221 7.77 11.80 47.40
CA PRO A 221 7.74 10.41 47.84
C PRO A 221 8.56 9.53 46.90
N PRO A 222 9.21 8.46 47.40
CA PRO A 222 10.03 7.57 46.57
C PRO A 222 9.28 7.07 45.32
N GLY A 223 9.91 7.22 44.15
CA GLY A 223 9.41 6.86 42.84
C GLY A 223 8.19 7.65 42.36
N TYR A 224 7.75 8.70 43.07
CA TYR A 224 6.49 9.39 42.76
C TYR A 224 6.55 10.92 42.96
N PRO A 225 7.54 11.63 42.36
CA PRO A 225 7.67 13.08 42.52
C PRO A 225 6.38 13.81 42.12
N THR A 226 5.94 14.73 42.97
CA THR A 226 4.61 15.35 42.90
C THR A 226 4.67 16.85 43.15
N LEU A 227 4.01 17.63 42.30
CA LEU A 227 3.74 19.05 42.50
C LEU A 227 2.30 19.21 42.98
N VAL A 228 2.12 19.84 44.13
CA VAL A 228 0.82 20.10 44.76
C VAL A 228 0.52 21.59 44.71
N THR A 229 -0.69 21.94 44.30
CA THR A 229 -1.18 23.31 44.39
C THR A 229 -2.58 23.33 44.98
N SER A 230 -2.85 24.33 45.80
CA SER A 230 -4.16 24.53 46.42
C SER A 230 -4.57 25.98 46.24
N PHE A 231 -5.84 26.19 45.90
CA PHE A 231 -6.42 27.50 45.71
C PHE A 231 -7.89 27.50 46.11
N HIS A 232 -8.39 28.66 46.54
CA HIS A 232 -9.81 28.86 46.75
C HIS A 232 -10.45 29.30 45.44
N ALA A 233 -11.45 28.55 44.97
CA ALA A 233 -12.17 28.86 43.74
C ALA A 233 -13.60 29.26 44.08
N THR A 234 -14.11 30.27 43.36
CA THR A 234 -15.50 30.74 43.48
C THR A 234 -16.38 30.17 42.38
N SER A 235 -17.68 30.06 42.62
CA SER A 235 -18.67 29.60 41.63
C SER A 235 -18.54 30.40 40.33
N GLY A 236 -18.40 29.69 39.21
CA GLY A 236 -18.23 30.25 37.88
C GLY A 236 -16.80 30.67 37.52
N GLN A 237 -15.87 30.75 38.47
CA GLN A 237 -14.45 31.03 38.21
C GLN A 237 -13.76 29.82 37.61
N ALA A 238 -13.14 29.98 36.44
CA ALA A 238 -12.32 28.94 35.82
C ALA A 238 -10.85 29.12 36.22
N VAL A 239 -10.26 28.08 36.80
CA VAL A 239 -8.82 28.01 37.11
C VAL A 239 -8.18 26.99 36.18
N THR A 240 -7.08 27.38 35.53
CA THR A 240 -6.39 26.53 34.55
C THR A 240 -5.05 26.09 35.10
N ILE A 241 -4.79 24.78 35.03
CA ILE A 241 -3.56 24.12 35.43
C ILE A 241 -2.94 23.50 34.18
N ASP A 242 -1.73 23.94 33.84
CA ASP A 242 -0.94 23.31 32.76
C ASP A 242 0.18 22.49 33.40
N LYS A 243 0.19 21.20 33.11
CA LYS A 243 1.21 20.22 33.45
C LYS A 243 2.06 19.94 32.21
N PHE A 244 3.37 19.97 32.38
CA PHE A 244 4.33 19.63 31.34
C PHE A 244 5.25 18.52 31.82
N VAL A 245 5.57 17.59 30.92
CA VAL A 245 6.56 16.54 31.17
C VAL A 245 7.53 16.48 30.01
N THR A 246 8.82 16.41 30.31
CA THR A 246 9.89 16.14 29.33
C THR A 246 10.52 14.79 29.61
N ILE A 247 10.79 14.00 28.57
CA ILE A 247 11.30 12.62 28.68
C ILE A 247 12.52 12.44 27.78
N PHE A 248 13.61 11.94 28.35
CA PHE A 248 14.81 11.51 27.62
C PHE A 248 15.26 10.13 28.09
N THR A 249 15.95 9.42 27.22
CA THR A 249 16.62 8.16 27.53
C THR A 249 18.10 8.22 27.18
N SER A 250 18.87 7.26 27.66
CA SER A 250 20.27 7.09 27.28
C SER A 250 20.46 6.65 25.82
N ARG A 251 19.37 6.40 25.08
CA ARG A 251 19.40 6.21 23.62
C ARG A 251 19.50 7.56 22.89
N ASP A 252 18.96 8.61 23.50
CA ASP A 252 18.88 9.95 22.90
C ASP A 252 20.12 10.78 23.23
N VAL A 253 20.53 10.74 24.51
CA VAL A 253 21.55 11.61 25.08
C VAL A 253 22.35 10.90 26.18
N GLU A 254 23.58 11.36 26.45
CA GLU A 254 24.43 10.78 27.50
C GLU A 254 23.88 11.02 28.92
N ASN A 255 23.29 12.20 29.17
CA ASN A 255 22.75 12.61 30.48
C ASN A 255 21.24 12.92 30.38
N PRO A 256 20.36 11.90 30.47
CA PRO A 256 18.92 12.09 30.25
C PRO A 256 18.23 13.00 31.28
N VAL A 257 18.61 12.91 32.55
CA VAL A 257 18.02 13.72 33.63
C VAL A 257 18.33 15.20 33.43
N GLU A 258 19.58 15.53 33.13
CA GLU A 258 20.01 16.91 32.89
C GLU A 258 19.28 17.49 31.68
N SER A 259 19.18 16.72 30.59
CA SER A 259 18.47 17.15 29.37
C SER A 259 16.99 17.40 29.63
N ALA A 260 16.33 16.53 30.40
CA ALA A 260 14.94 16.72 30.83
C ALA A 260 14.78 18.01 31.67
N GLN A 261 15.68 18.22 32.65
CA GLN A 261 15.65 19.42 33.51
C GLN A 261 15.89 20.72 32.74
N GLN A 262 16.81 20.71 31.78
CA GLN A 262 17.08 21.88 30.94
C GLN A 262 15.88 22.17 30.05
N GLN A 263 15.34 21.16 29.37
CA GLN A 263 14.21 21.37 28.46
C GLN A 263 12.96 21.85 29.19
N ILE A 264 12.63 21.30 30.37
CA ILE A 264 11.45 21.73 31.14
C ILE A 264 11.57 23.19 31.62
N ALA A 265 12.78 23.67 31.90
CA ALA A 265 13.03 25.00 32.44
C ALA A 265 12.78 26.12 31.41
N ASP A 266 13.00 25.81 30.13
CA ASP A 266 12.92 26.76 29.01
C ASP A 266 11.63 26.61 28.18
N LEU A 267 10.64 25.84 28.66
CA LEU A 267 9.40 25.62 27.91
C LEU A 267 8.57 26.90 27.72
N PRO A 268 8.09 27.17 26.49
CA PRO A 268 7.04 28.15 26.25
C PRO A 268 5.73 27.79 26.96
N ALA A 269 4.84 28.78 27.10
CA ALA A 269 3.50 28.55 27.62
C ALA A 269 2.70 27.57 26.73
N TYR A 270 1.76 26.84 27.34
CA TYR A 270 0.96 25.80 26.68
C TYR A 270 0.35 26.23 25.31
N PRO A 271 -0.24 27.44 25.14
CA PRO A 271 -0.81 27.83 23.85
C PRO A 271 0.22 27.92 22.72
N ILE A 272 1.49 28.22 23.03
CA ILE A 272 2.58 28.28 22.05
C ILE A 272 2.94 26.86 21.63
N LEU A 273 3.17 25.97 22.60
CA LEU A 273 3.46 24.55 22.34
C LEU A 273 2.35 23.87 21.54
N LEU A 274 1.08 24.12 21.87
CA LEU A 274 -0.06 23.58 21.15
C LEU A 274 -0.14 24.11 19.70
N LYS A 275 0.22 25.38 19.48
CA LYS A 275 0.29 25.97 18.14
C LYS A 275 1.38 25.32 17.31
N GLU A 276 2.57 25.15 17.86
CA GLU A 276 3.70 24.49 17.19
C GLU A 276 3.37 23.03 16.87
N HIS A 277 2.77 22.32 17.82
CA HIS A 277 2.25 20.97 17.63
C HIS A 277 1.22 20.89 16.49
N SER A 278 0.22 21.79 16.49
CA SER A 278 -0.82 21.82 15.45
C SER A 278 -0.22 22.13 14.07
N ALA A 279 0.76 23.04 14.01
CA ALA A 279 1.46 23.36 12.76
C ALA A 279 2.33 22.21 12.25
N ALA A 280 2.86 21.36 13.13
CA ALA A 280 3.55 20.13 12.73
C ALA A 280 2.56 19.12 12.12
N TRP A 281 1.36 18.97 12.70
CA TRP A 281 0.31 18.12 12.14
C TRP A 281 -0.20 18.60 10.79
N GLU A 282 -0.36 19.92 10.58
CA GLU A 282 -0.74 20.47 9.28
C GLU A 282 0.23 20.04 8.17
N LYS A 283 1.55 19.99 8.46
CA LYS A 283 2.56 19.53 7.49
C LYS A 283 2.48 18.02 7.21
N VAL A 284 2.07 17.23 8.19
CA VAL A 284 1.82 15.79 8.01
C VAL A 284 0.59 15.60 7.13
N TRP A 285 -0.53 16.23 7.49
CA TRP A 285 -1.80 16.07 6.78
C TRP A 285 -1.75 16.62 5.35
N ASP A 286 -0.99 17.70 5.09
CA ASP A 286 -0.78 18.17 3.73
C ASP A 286 -0.33 17.04 2.78
N LYS A 287 0.52 16.14 3.26
CA LYS A 287 1.15 15.07 2.48
C LYS A 287 0.40 13.74 2.51
N SER A 288 -0.47 13.54 3.50
CA SER A 288 -1.00 12.23 3.85
C SER A 288 -2.54 12.18 3.93
N ASP A 289 -3.26 13.31 3.86
CA ASP A 289 -4.72 13.29 3.93
C ASP A 289 -5.36 12.59 2.74
N ILE A 290 -6.49 11.96 3.02
CA ILE A 290 -7.41 11.39 2.03
C ILE A 290 -8.78 11.97 2.31
N ALA A 291 -9.34 12.68 1.34
CA ALA A 291 -10.70 13.19 1.43
C ALA A 291 -11.66 12.23 0.72
N ILE A 292 -12.68 11.79 1.45
CA ILE A 292 -13.80 10.98 0.93
C ILE A 292 -15.07 11.80 1.14
N GLU A 293 -15.76 12.14 0.05
CA GLU A 293 -17.04 12.85 0.11
C GLU A 293 -18.20 11.87 -0.06
N GLY A 294 -19.28 12.05 0.72
CA GLY A 294 -20.47 11.21 0.67
C GLY A 294 -20.55 10.16 1.78
N ASP A 295 -19.43 9.87 2.46
CA ASP A 295 -19.36 8.89 3.55
C ASP A 295 -18.44 9.36 4.68
N VAL A 296 -19.01 10.09 5.65
CA VAL A 296 -18.28 10.64 6.80
C VAL A 296 -17.66 9.56 7.69
N ARG A 297 -18.27 8.35 7.72
CA ARG A 297 -17.79 7.26 8.55
C ARG A 297 -16.52 6.67 7.95
N ALA A 298 -16.52 6.40 6.63
CA ALA A 298 -15.30 5.98 5.94
C ALA A 298 -14.22 7.06 5.96
N ALA A 299 -14.57 8.33 5.73
CA ALA A 299 -13.63 9.45 5.78
C ALA A 299 -12.89 9.53 7.12
N LEU A 300 -13.63 9.49 8.24
CA LEU A 300 -13.02 9.47 9.56
C LEU A 300 -12.21 8.19 9.79
N ALA A 301 -12.71 7.02 9.42
CA ALA A 301 -12.02 5.75 9.65
C ALA A 301 -10.66 5.71 8.94
N VAL A 302 -10.58 6.21 7.71
CA VAL A 302 -9.31 6.33 6.96
C VAL A 302 -8.35 7.29 7.67
N ARG A 303 -8.81 8.50 8.02
CA ARG A 303 -7.99 9.46 8.77
C ARG A 303 -7.55 8.93 10.13
N TYR A 304 -8.39 8.16 10.80
CA TYR A 304 -8.06 7.53 12.09
C TYR A 304 -6.91 6.53 11.93
N ASN A 305 -6.99 5.64 10.95
CA ASN A 305 -5.94 4.66 10.68
C ASN A 305 -4.61 5.36 10.30
N ILE A 306 -4.66 6.38 9.44
CA ILE A 306 -3.49 7.19 9.07
C ILE A 306 -2.89 7.89 10.31
N PHE A 307 -3.73 8.49 11.15
CA PHE A 307 -3.32 9.13 12.40
C PHE A 307 -2.57 8.13 13.30
N GLN A 308 -3.11 6.93 13.49
CA GLN A 308 -2.49 5.90 14.33
C GLN A 308 -1.14 5.42 13.79
N LEU A 309 -0.96 5.36 12.47
CA LEU A 309 0.35 5.09 11.86
C LEU A 309 1.34 6.26 12.11
N MET A 310 0.89 7.50 11.87
CA MET A 310 1.75 8.68 12.01
C MET A 310 2.25 8.90 13.44
N ILE A 311 1.42 8.64 14.46
CA ILE A 311 1.86 8.77 15.86
C ILE A 311 2.87 7.70 16.30
N ALA A 312 3.01 6.62 15.54
CA ALA A 312 3.96 5.54 15.80
C ALA A 312 5.23 5.62 14.95
N ALA A 313 5.30 6.54 13.97
CA ALA A 313 6.37 6.59 12.99
C ALA A 313 7.62 7.35 13.49
N PRO A 314 8.79 6.71 13.58
CA PRO A 314 10.00 7.32 14.14
C PRO A 314 10.62 8.36 13.19
N GLN A 315 10.57 9.63 13.59
CA GLN A 315 11.04 10.74 12.75
C GLN A 315 12.57 10.88 12.74
N ASN A 316 13.21 10.61 13.88
CA ASN A 316 14.60 10.95 14.15
C ASN A 316 15.48 9.76 14.55
N ASP A 317 14.92 8.54 14.66
CA ASP A 317 15.66 7.31 14.96
C ASP A 317 15.45 6.30 13.81
N ASP A 318 16.54 5.94 13.11
CA ASP A 318 16.54 4.95 12.04
C ASP A 318 16.87 3.52 12.53
N ARG A 319 17.02 3.33 13.84
CA ARG A 319 17.30 2.04 14.50
C ARG A 319 16.06 1.43 15.15
N VAL A 320 14.88 1.95 14.86
CA VAL A 320 13.60 1.46 15.37
C VAL A 320 12.57 1.44 14.24
N SER A 321 11.51 0.64 14.41
CA SER A 321 10.48 0.48 13.40
C SER A 321 9.12 0.25 14.06
N ILE A 322 8.04 0.32 13.28
CA ILE A 322 6.68 0.25 13.80
C ILE A 322 6.31 -1.21 14.09
N ALA A 323 5.93 -1.49 15.34
CA ALA A 323 5.49 -2.82 15.79
C ALA A 323 4.06 -3.17 15.32
N ALA A 324 3.71 -4.46 15.40
CA ALA A 324 2.38 -4.97 15.01
C ALA A 324 1.21 -4.26 15.72
N LYS A 325 1.38 -3.91 17.01
CA LYS A 325 0.43 -3.14 17.81
C LYS A 325 0.76 -1.65 17.97
N THR A 326 1.56 -1.11 17.05
CA THR A 326 2.09 0.25 17.11
C THR A 326 2.73 0.54 18.49
N LEU A 327 2.59 1.76 19.03
CA LEU A 327 2.97 2.12 20.40
C LEU A 327 1.73 2.29 21.29
N SER A 328 0.73 1.41 21.13
CA SER A 328 -0.61 1.61 21.71
C SER A 328 -1.03 0.54 22.72
N GLY A 329 -0.26 -0.53 22.90
CA GLY A 329 -0.57 -1.59 23.85
C GLY A 329 0.50 -2.68 23.92
N PHE A 330 0.25 -3.68 24.78
CA PHE A 330 1.21 -4.75 25.07
C PHE A 330 1.11 -5.95 24.14
N GLY A 331 0.09 -6.01 23.27
CA GLY A 331 -0.05 -7.08 22.29
C GLY A 331 1.19 -7.16 21.41
N TYR A 332 1.68 -8.37 21.17
CA TYR A 332 2.92 -8.63 20.45
C TYR A 332 4.16 -7.87 20.98
N ARG A 333 4.12 -7.34 22.21
CA ARG A 333 5.29 -6.86 22.99
C ARG A 333 6.11 -5.73 22.36
N GLY A 334 5.55 -5.06 21.36
CA GLY A 334 6.27 -4.06 20.57
C GLY A 334 7.21 -4.67 19.51
N HIS A 335 7.03 -5.93 19.15
CA HIS A 335 7.84 -6.58 18.12
C HIS A 335 7.43 -6.17 16.70
N VAL A 336 8.44 -6.11 15.84
CA VAL A 336 8.32 -5.76 14.42
C VAL A 336 8.24 -7.05 13.59
N PHE A 337 7.21 -7.16 12.76
CA PHE A 337 6.91 -8.30 11.90
C PHE A 337 6.98 -7.88 10.42
N TRP A 338 6.67 -8.81 9.51
CA TRP A 338 6.46 -8.50 8.08
C TRP A 338 5.33 -7.49 7.84
N ASP A 339 4.42 -7.34 8.81
CA ASP A 339 3.39 -6.30 8.92
C ASP A 339 3.94 -4.93 8.52
N THR A 340 5.13 -4.61 9.00
CA THR A 340 5.74 -3.32 8.79
C THR A 340 6.08 -3.11 7.33
N GLU A 341 6.79 -4.06 6.72
CA GLU A 341 7.26 -3.96 5.33
C GLU A 341 6.14 -4.08 4.29
N ILE A 342 5.16 -4.96 4.52
CA ILE A 342 4.12 -5.24 3.51
C ILE A 342 2.89 -4.36 3.68
N PHE A 343 2.50 -4.04 4.92
CA PHE A 343 1.24 -3.34 5.16
C PHE A 343 1.43 -1.87 5.49
N ILE A 344 2.37 -1.55 6.37
CA ILE A 344 2.56 -0.20 6.91
C ILE A 344 3.42 0.66 5.99
N LEU A 345 4.54 0.10 5.51
CA LEU A 345 5.55 0.83 4.76
C LEU A 345 5.05 1.44 3.45
N PRO A 346 4.13 0.82 2.66
CA PRO A 346 3.60 1.45 1.45
C PRO A 346 3.05 2.86 1.72
N PHE A 347 2.26 3.06 2.77
CA PHE A 347 1.76 4.40 3.14
C PHE A 347 2.91 5.41 3.29
N PHE A 348 3.98 5.05 4.00
CA PHE A 348 5.12 5.93 4.20
C PHE A 348 5.96 6.13 2.93
N ILE A 349 6.10 5.11 2.08
CA ILE A 349 6.83 5.23 0.80
C ILE A 349 6.19 6.32 -0.06
N TYR A 350 4.86 6.33 -0.15
CA TYR A 350 4.12 7.25 -1.02
C TYR A 350 3.75 8.58 -0.38
N THR A 351 3.89 8.75 0.94
CA THR A 351 3.49 10.02 1.60
C THR A 351 4.58 10.63 2.48
N GLN A 352 5.51 9.85 3.00
CA GLN A 352 6.59 10.30 3.88
C GLN A 352 7.89 9.52 3.62
N PRO A 353 8.53 9.64 2.43
CA PRO A 353 9.66 8.79 2.03
C PRO A 353 10.82 8.74 3.04
N LYS A 354 11.10 9.84 3.73
CA LYS A 354 12.12 9.88 4.79
C LYS A 354 11.78 8.92 5.95
N LEU A 355 10.52 8.83 6.35
CA LEU A 355 10.09 7.89 7.40
C LEU A 355 10.19 6.45 6.89
N ALA A 356 9.78 6.19 5.64
CA ALA A 356 9.96 4.86 5.04
C ALA A 356 11.43 4.42 5.04
N ARG A 357 12.35 5.35 4.73
CA ARG A 357 13.80 5.13 4.81
C ARG A 357 14.23 4.73 6.22
N ASN A 358 13.76 5.42 7.26
CA ASN A 358 14.08 5.08 8.65
C ASN A 358 13.61 3.66 9.01
N LEU A 359 12.37 3.32 8.66
CA LEU A 359 11.78 2.00 8.93
C LEU A 359 12.57 0.87 8.25
N LEU A 360 13.12 1.11 7.06
CA LEU A 360 13.96 0.14 6.34
C LEU A 360 15.41 0.11 6.86
N SER A 361 15.98 1.26 7.22
CA SER A 361 17.31 1.34 7.84
C SER A 361 17.37 0.52 9.13
N TYR A 362 16.26 0.41 9.88
CA TYR A 362 16.16 -0.50 11.02
C TYR A 362 16.51 -1.94 10.64
N ARG A 363 16.01 -2.45 9.50
CA ARG A 363 16.33 -3.80 9.00
C ARG A 363 17.80 -3.95 8.64
N TYR A 364 18.46 -2.90 8.16
CA TYR A 364 19.92 -2.91 7.98
C TYR A 364 20.64 -2.97 9.32
N HIS A 365 20.24 -2.17 10.31
CA HIS A 365 20.85 -2.19 11.65
C HIS A 365 20.66 -3.52 12.37
N THR A 366 19.56 -4.23 12.10
CA THR A 366 19.26 -5.55 12.67
C THR A 366 19.76 -6.73 11.83
N ILE A 367 20.43 -6.51 10.69
CA ILE A 367 20.93 -7.60 9.81
C ILE A 367 21.91 -8.53 10.53
N GLY A 368 22.61 -8.04 11.56
CA GLY A 368 23.48 -8.86 12.40
C GLY A 368 22.73 -9.98 13.12
N GLY A 369 21.52 -9.71 13.63
CA GLY A 369 20.65 -10.72 14.24
C GLY A 369 20.13 -11.72 13.21
N ALA A 370 19.76 -11.24 12.02
CA ALA A 370 19.34 -12.10 10.91
C ALA A 370 20.44 -13.10 10.48
N ARG A 371 21.70 -12.67 10.46
CA ARG A 371 22.86 -13.54 10.20
C ARG A 371 23.07 -14.58 11.29
N ARG A 372 22.92 -14.18 12.56
CA ARG A 372 23.02 -15.12 13.71
C ARG A 372 21.91 -16.16 13.65
N LYS A 373 20.68 -15.77 13.32
CA LYS A 373 19.56 -16.69 13.11
C LYS A 373 19.87 -17.69 12.00
N ALA A 374 20.32 -17.23 10.83
CA ALA A 374 20.68 -18.12 9.72
C ALA A 374 21.71 -19.17 10.15
N ILE A 375 22.81 -18.74 10.80
CA ILE A 375 23.86 -19.63 11.30
C ILE A 375 23.31 -20.65 12.31
N HIS A 376 22.43 -20.22 13.22
CA HIS A 376 21.81 -21.09 14.22
C HIS A 376 21.09 -22.28 13.59
N TYR A 377 20.38 -22.07 12.47
CA TYR A 377 19.69 -23.13 11.73
C TYR A 377 20.57 -23.81 10.66
N GLY A 378 21.87 -23.51 10.60
CA GLY A 378 22.80 -24.12 9.65
C GLY A 378 22.77 -23.52 8.24
N TYR A 379 22.12 -22.37 8.06
CA TYR A 379 22.06 -21.63 6.81
C TYR A 379 23.17 -20.56 6.74
N LYS A 380 23.26 -19.89 5.59
CA LYS A 380 24.16 -18.75 5.36
C LYS A 380 23.34 -17.47 5.22
N GLY A 381 24.01 -16.34 5.07
CA GLY A 381 23.37 -15.07 4.75
C GLY A 381 22.49 -14.50 5.86
N ALA A 382 21.52 -13.66 5.49
CA ALA A 382 20.58 -13.04 6.42
C ALA A 382 19.21 -13.74 6.38
N MET A 383 18.83 -14.36 7.49
CA MET A 383 17.49 -14.91 7.75
C MET A 383 16.83 -14.05 8.81
N TYR A 384 15.96 -13.12 8.43
CA TYR A 384 15.33 -12.20 9.39
C TYR A 384 14.50 -12.96 10.44
N SER A 385 14.45 -12.40 11.65
CA SER A 385 13.57 -12.86 12.71
C SER A 385 12.11 -12.64 12.34
N TRP A 386 11.23 -13.54 12.75
CA TRP A 386 9.79 -13.38 12.56
C TRP A 386 9.26 -12.25 13.44
N GLU A 387 9.65 -12.28 14.71
CA GLU A 387 9.49 -11.17 15.66
C GLU A 387 10.85 -10.54 15.91
N SER A 388 10.98 -9.25 15.60
CA SER A 388 12.22 -8.49 15.78
C SER A 388 12.06 -7.40 16.86
N ALA A 389 13.06 -7.27 17.72
CA ALA A 389 13.17 -6.21 18.74
C ALA A 389 14.38 -5.29 18.43
N ASP A 390 15.19 -4.94 19.42
CA ASP A 390 16.32 -4.01 19.28
C ASP A 390 17.55 -4.58 18.55
N SER A 391 17.90 -5.84 18.82
CA SER A 391 19.15 -6.47 18.32
C SER A 391 19.01 -7.15 16.96
N GLY A 392 17.77 -7.38 16.51
CA GLY A 392 17.45 -8.21 15.35
C GLY A 392 17.47 -9.72 15.62
N ASP A 393 17.79 -10.15 16.83
CA ASP A 393 17.69 -11.57 17.19
C ASP A 393 16.22 -12.02 17.26
N GLU A 394 16.02 -13.31 17.09
CA GLU A 394 14.69 -13.92 17.08
C GLU A 394 14.07 -13.96 18.49
N VAL A 395 13.06 -13.12 18.71
CA VAL A 395 12.33 -12.99 19.98
C VAL A 395 10.96 -13.66 19.99
N THR A 396 10.52 -14.27 18.88
CA THR A 396 9.25 -15.03 18.84
C THR A 396 9.27 -16.14 19.89
N PRO A 397 8.28 -16.25 20.79
CA PRO A 397 8.30 -17.28 21.83
C PRO A 397 8.38 -18.68 21.22
N ARG A 398 9.08 -19.60 21.89
CA ARG A 398 9.14 -21.00 21.45
C ARG A 398 7.84 -21.74 21.77
N TRP A 399 7.22 -21.38 22.87
CA TRP A 399 6.06 -22.06 23.42
C TRP A 399 5.05 -21.02 23.88
N LEU A 400 3.77 -21.29 23.61
CA LEU A 400 2.66 -20.60 24.23
C LEU A 400 2.18 -21.49 25.38
N PRO A 401 2.21 -21.01 26.64
CA PRO A 401 1.61 -21.75 27.73
C PRO A 401 0.09 -21.86 27.49
N PRO A 402 -0.52 -23.01 27.82
CA PRO A 402 -1.94 -23.21 27.60
C PRO A 402 -2.79 -22.34 28.54
N ASN A 403 -4.00 -21.99 28.09
CA ASN A 403 -4.99 -21.32 28.94
C ASN A 403 -5.46 -22.19 30.12
N ASP A 404 -5.34 -23.53 29.96
CA ASP A 404 -5.49 -24.49 31.05
C ASP A 404 -4.10 -24.73 31.67
N PRO A 405 -3.88 -24.41 32.96
CA PRO A 405 -2.58 -24.62 33.62
C PRO A 405 -2.14 -26.09 33.68
N TYR A 406 -3.01 -27.03 33.31
CA TYR A 406 -2.71 -28.47 33.17
C TYR A 406 -2.60 -28.95 31.72
N GLY A 407 -2.77 -28.06 30.74
CA GLY A 407 -2.59 -28.38 29.33
C GLY A 407 -1.11 -28.54 28.96
N ASP A 408 -0.86 -29.10 27.78
CA ASP A 408 0.48 -29.14 27.20
C ASP A 408 0.83 -27.78 26.54
N ASP A 409 2.10 -27.40 26.64
CA ASP A 409 2.64 -26.23 25.94
C ASP A 409 2.47 -26.35 24.41
N ILE A 410 1.99 -25.28 23.78
CA ILE A 410 1.80 -25.23 22.34
C ILE A 410 3.07 -24.70 21.67
N ARG A 411 3.66 -25.48 20.76
CA ARG A 411 4.86 -25.06 20.01
C ARG A 411 4.49 -23.97 18.99
N ILE A 412 5.13 -22.80 19.05
CA ILE A 412 4.92 -21.71 18.07
C ILE A 412 5.90 -21.84 16.89
N TRP A 413 5.50 -22.48 15.80
CA TRP A 413 6.40 -22.79 14.69
C TRP A 413 6.82 -21.59 13.84
N CYS A 414 6.09 -20.47 13.88
CA CYS A 414 6.38 -19.26 13.11
C CYS A 414 7.84 -18.80 13.25
N ARG A 415 8.35 -18.83 14.49
CA ARG A 415 9.77 -18.57 14.85
C ARG A 415 10.77 -19.21 13.88
N ASP A 416 10.53 -20.48 13.54
CA ASP A 416 11.47 -21.32 12.81
C ASP A 416 11.14 -21.40 11.32
N ARG A 417 9.85 -21.36 10.98
CA ARG A 417 9.34 -21.86 9.69
C ARG A 417 8.58 -20.84 8.87
N GLU A 418 8.16 -19.72 9.46
CA GLU A 418 7.55 -18.61 8.73
C GLU A 418 8.65 -17.65 8.28
N ILE A 419 9.34 -18.07 7.23
CA ILE A 419 10.64 -17.51 6.84
C ILE A 419 10.55 -16.60 5.61
N HIS A 420 9.35 -16.44 5.04
CA HIS A 420 9.07 -15.55 3.92
C HIS A 420 9.41 -14.09 4.24
N ILE A 421 9.41 -13.69 5.52
CA ILE A 421 9.80 -12.34 5.99
C ILE A 421 11.13 -11.86 5.40
N SER A 422 12.08 -12.76 5.14
CA SER A 422 13.36 -12.38 4.53
C SER A 422 13.23 -11.94 3.07
N ALA A 423 12.24 -12.46 2.33
CA ALA A 423 11.89 -11.99 1.00
C ALA A 423 10.99 -10.75 1.04
N ASP A 424 10.10 -10.65 2.04
CA ASP A 424 9.22 -9.48 2.23
C ASP A 424 10.01 -8.21 2.51
N VAL A 425 11.07 -8.30 3.33
CA VAL A 425 11.98 -7.19 3.56
C VAL A 425 12.63 -6.73 2.25
N VAL A 426 13.03 -7.67 1.38
CA VAL A 426 13.59 -7.33 0.06
C VAL A 426 12.55 -6.70 -0.85
N TYR A 427 11.31 -7.17 -0.79
CA TYR A 427 10.19 -6.56 -1.51
C TYR A 427 10.05 -5.08 -1.14
N ALA A 428 9.99 -4.79 0.14
CA ALA A 428 9.90 -3.44 0.66
C ALA A 428 11.11 -2.55 0.28
N VAL A 429 12.34 -3.05 0.40
CA VAL A 429 13.57 -2.35 0.00
C VAL A 429 13.53 -1.97 -1.49
N TRP A 430 13.16 -2.91 -2.35
CA TRP A 430 13.10 -2.72 -3.79
C TRP A 430 12.05 -1.68 -4.19
N TYR A 431 10.84 -1.76 -3.63
CA TYR A 431 9.78 -0.82 -3.95
C TYR A 431 10.03 0.57 -3.38
N TYR A 432 10.64 0.69 -2.19
CA TYR A 432 11.13 1.97 -1.70
C TYR A 432 12.09 2.61 -2.70
N TRP A 433 13.08 1.85 -3.18
CA TRP A 433 14.05 2.37 -4.15
C TRP A 433 13.39 2.71 -5.50
N LEU A 434 12.47 1.88 -5.97
CA LEU A 434 11.72 2.11 -7.21
C LEU A 434 10.89 3.39 -7.16
N VAL A 435 10.23 3.67 -6.04
CA VAL A 435 9.38 4.85 -5.86
C VAL A 435 10.22 6.11 -5.63
N THR A 436 11.26 6.02 -4.80
CA THR A 436 12.02 7.21 -4.35
C THR A 436 13.17 7.59 -5.27
N GLY A 437 13.76 6.62 -5.98
CA GLY A 437 15.01 6.81 -6.71
C GLY A 437 16.23 7.07 -5.83
N ASP A 438 16.19 6.69 -4.55
CA ASP A 438 17.28 6.89 -3.58
C ASP A 438 18.44 5.91 -3.82
N ASP A 439 19.19 6.14 -4.91
CA ASP A 439 20.36 5.33 -5.31
C ASP A 439 21.45 5.31 -4.22
N ASP A 440 21.61 6.39 -3.44
CA ASP A 440 22.59 6.45 -2.36
C ASP A 440 22.23 5.50 -1.21
N TRP A 441 20.99 5.53 -0.71
CA TRP A 441 20.57 4.59 0.33
C TRP A 441 20.55 3.15 -0.19
N MET A 442 20.12 2.93 -1.44
CA MET A 442 20.16 1.61 -2.06
C MET A 442 21.60 1.06 -2.15
N ARG A 443 22.57 1.89 -2.53
CA ARG A 443 24.00 1.52 -2.58
C ARG A 443 24.54 1.17 -1.19
N ASP A 444 24.24 2.01 -0.20
CA ASP A 444 24.89 1.95 1.11
C ASP A 444 24.23 0.96 2.08
N TYR A 445 22.93 0.72 1.93
CA TYR A 445 22.12 -0.10 2.85
C TYR A 445 21.33 -1.19 2.11
N GLY A 446 20.48 -0.80 1.16
CA GLY A 446 19.51 -1.69 0.53
C GLY A 446 20.15 -2.89 -0.20
N ALA A 447 21.22 -2.66 -0.95
CA ALA A 447 21.88 -3.71 -1.73
C ALA A 447 22.50 -4.79 -0.84
N GLU A 448 23.00 -4.46 0.35
CA GLU A 448 23.50 -5.48 1.28
C GLU A 448 22.35 -6.37 1.79
N ILE A 449 21.19 -5.78 2.12
CA ILE A 449 20.01 -6.54 2.55
C ILE A 449 19.58 -7.53 1.45
N ILE A 450 19.42 -7.06 0.21
CA ILE A 450 18.98 -7.88 -0.92
C ILE A 450 19.98 -9.02 -1.18
N LEU A 451 21.27 -8.70 -1.29
CA LEU A 451 22.27 -9.70 -1.62
C LEU A 451 22.46 -10.72 -0.50
N ASP A 452 22.42 -10.30 0.77
CA ASP A 452 22.66 -11.19 1.90
C ASP A 452 21.47 -12.12 2.20
N THR A 453 20.24 -11.67 1.95
CA THR A 453 19.06 -12.55 1.98
C THR A 453 19.06 -13.53 0.80
N ALA A 454 19.57 -13.14 -0.38
CA ALA A 454 19.80 -14.09 -1.48
C ALA A 454 20.87 -15.14 -1.16
N VAL A 455 21.90 -14.79 -0.37
CA VAL A 455 22.84 -15.79 0.19
C VAL A 455 22.10 -16.78 1.10
N PHE A 456 21.16 -16.30 1.91
CA PHE A 456 20.31 -17.17 2.72
C PHE A 456 19.46 -18.11 1.87
N TRP A 457 18.67 -17.58 0.94
CA TRP A 457 17.80 -18.40 0.10
C TRP A 457 18.57 -19.41 -0.75
N GLY A 458 19.72 -19.01 -1.32
CA GLY A 458 20.62 -19.91 -2.03
C GLY A 458 21.18 -21.05 -1.15
N SER A 459 21.18 -20.89 0.17
CA SER A 459 21.55 -21.96 1.13
C SER A 459 20.37 -22.76 1.66
N ARG A 460 19.16 -22.16 1.67
CA ARG A 460 17.93 -22.74 2.21
C ARG A 460 17.19 -23.64 1.22
N VAL A 461 17.22 -23.29 -0.07
CA VAL A 461 16.56 -24.03 -1.14
C VAL A 461 17.23 -25.40 -1.36
N GLU A 462 16.41 -26.43 -1.50
CA GLU A 462 16.83 -27.83 -1.62
C GLU A 462 16.62 -28.33 -3.06
N TYR A 463 17.56 -29.10 -3.61
CA TYR A 463 17.40 -29.72 -4.93
C TYR A 463 16.81 -31.13 -4.79
N SER A 464 15.69 -31.37 -5.46
CA SER A 464 14.99 -32.64 -5.49
C SER A 464 15.46 -33.47 -6.67
N THR A 465 16.33 -34.46 -6.43
CA THR A 465 16.80 -35.37 -7.48
C THR A 465 15.69 -36.24 -8.08
N LYS A 466 14.57 -36.38 -7.38
CA LYS A 466 13.41 -37.15 -7.84
C LYS A 466 12.62 -36.42 -8.92
N TYR A 467 12.48 -35.10 -8.78
CA TYR A 467 11.67 -34.27 -9.68
C TYR A 467 12.52 -33.35 -10.57
N GLU A 468 13.84 -33.37 -10.38
CA GLU A 468 14.82 -32.52 -11.08
C GLU A 468 14.49 -31.02 -10.97
N GLN A 469 14.03 -30.61 -9.79
CA GLN A 469 13.57 -29.26 -9.48
C GLN A 469 14.05 -28.83 -8.09
N TYR A 470 14.03 -27.53 -7.84
CA TYR A 470 14.27 -26.96 -6.51
C TYR A 470 12.97 -26.82 -5.72
N GLU A 471 13.07 -27.02 -4.41
CA GLU A 471 11.94 -27.01 -3.49
C GLU A 471 12.29 -26.27 -2.19
N ILE A 472 11.25 -25.80 -1.49
CA ILE A 472 11.33 -25.26 -0.13
C ILE A 472 10.33 -26.01 0.73
N ARG A 473 10.84 -26.78 1.70
CA ARG A 473 10.05 -27.76 2.45
C ARG A 473 9.83 -27.37 3.90
N GLY A 474 8.70 -27.77 4.48
CA GLY A 474 8.39 -27.61 5.90
C GLY A 474 8.40 -26.16 6.36
N VAL A 475 7.75 -25.27 5.61
CA VAL A 475 7.58 -23.85 5.94
C VAL A 475 6.18 -23.56 6.44
N ILE A 476 5.97 -22.31 6.88
CA ILE A 476 4.66 -21.71 7.07
C ILE A 476 4.58 -20.58 6.04
N GLY A 477 3.49 -20.54 5.27
CA GLY A 477 3.19 -19.45 4.36
C GLY A 477 2.58 -18.25 5.09
N ALA A 478 1.98 -17.31 4.38
CA ALA A 478 1.24 -16.23 5.05
C ALA A 478 0.00 -16.77 5.77
N ASP A 479 -0.55 -17.92 5.34
CA ASP A 479 -1.57 -18.63 6.11
C ASP A 479 -0.95 -19.50 7.22
N GLU A 480 -0.95 -18.97 8.44
CA GLU A 480 -0.41 -19.63 9.64
C GLU A 480 -1.19 -20.86 10.11
N TYR A 481 -2.38 -21.17 9.56
CA TYR A 481 -3.10 -22.39 9.94
C TYR A 481 -2.44 -23.66 9.37
N HIS A 482 -1.70 -23.51 8.27
CA HIS A 482 -1.06 -24.60 7.56
C HIS A 482 0.44 -24.69 7.87
N GLU A 483 0.73 -25.29 9.02
CA GLU A 483 2.08 -25.60 9.46
C GLU A 483 2.72 -26.73 8.63
N LEU A 484 4.05 -26.66 8.45
CA LEU A 484 4.87 -27.68 7.79
C LEU A 484 4.58 -27.89 6.30
N ALA A 485 4.06 -26.86 5.63
CA ALA A 485 3.78 -26.85 4.20
C ALA A 485 5.06 -27.05 3.36
N ASN A 486 4.96 -27.82 2.28
CA ASN A 486 6.01 -27.90 1.26
C ASN A 486 5.59 -27.07 0.05
N ASN A 487 6.55 -26.37 -0.54
CA ASN A 487 6.37 -25.60 -1.78
C ASN A 487 5.20 -24.62 -1.70
N ASN A 488 5.09 -23.92 -0.57
CA ASN A 488 4.07 -22.87 -0.43
C ASN A 488 4.23 -21.83 -1.55
N ALA A 489 3.16 -21.58 -2.29
CA ALA A 489 3.21 -20.77 -3.51
C ALA A 489 3.72 -19.36 -3.26
N PHE A 490 3.20 -18.72 -2.20
CA PHE A 490 3.63 -17.39 -1.77
C PHE A 490 5.13 -17.36 -1.47
N THR A 491 5.59 -18.24 -0.58
CA THR A 491 7.00 -18.33 -0.19
C THR A 491 7.88 -18.58 -1.40
N ASN A 492 7.61 -19.61 -2.20
CA ASN A 492 8.47 -19.98 -3.33
C ASN A 492 8.59 -18.84 -4.36
N ARG A 493 7.48 -18.19 -4.71
CA ARG A 493 7.52 -17.09 -5.68
C ARG A 493 8.23 -15.85 -5.11
N MET A 494 8.00 -15.50 -3.83
CA MET A 494 8.73 -14.40 -3.17
C MET A 494 10.24 -14.67 -3.11
N VAL A 495 10.65 -15.92 -2.92
CA VAL A 495 12.07 -16.33 -2.93
C VAL A 495 12.67 -16.24 -4.33
N GLN A 496 11.97 -16.75 -5.34
CA GLN A 496 12.38 -16.60 -6.73
C GLN A 496 12.58 -15.13 -7.09
N TRP A 497 11.61 -14.30 -6.72
CA TRP A 497 11.65 -12.86 -6.94
C TRP A 497 12.81 -12.17 -6.22
N ASN A 498 13.11 -12.53 -4.96
CA ASN A 498 14.28 -12.02 -4.25
C ASN A 498 15.58 -12.36 -5.02
N LEU A 499 15.75 -13.61 -5.47
CA LEU A 499 16.93 -14.00 -6.23
C LEU A 499 17.04 -13.24 -7.56
N GLU A 500 15.92 -13.04 -8.28
CA GLU A 500 15.87 -12.20 -9.49
C GLU A 500 16.37 -10.78 -9.18
N LYS A 501 15.88 -10.16 -8.09
CA LYS A 501 16.27 -8.80 -7.70
C LYS A 501 17.70 -8.72 -7.16
N ALA A 502 18.23 -9.78 -6.58
CA ALA A 502 19.63 -9.86 -6.18
C ALA A 502 20.58 -9.87 -7.40
N ILE A 503 20.22 -10.59 -8.46
CA ILE A 503 20.96 -10.55 -9.73
C ILE A 503 20.92 -9.14 -10.32
N ALA A 504 19.73 -8.53 -10.42
CA ALA A 504 19.57 -7.17 -10.94
C ALA A 504 20.34 -6.13 -10.11
N THR A 505 20.29 -6.23 -8.78
CA THR A 505 21.01 -5.34 -7.86
C THR A 505 22.52 -5.46 -8.02
N GLN A 506 23.03 -6.69 -8.17
CA GLN A 506 24.46 -6.90 -8.40
C GLN A 506 24.91 -6.30 -9.73
N ASP A 507 24.11 -6.43 -10.79
CA ASP A 507 24.44 -5.88 -12.10
C ASP A 507 24.41 -4.35 -12.09
N TRP A 508 23.39 -3.76 -11.49
CA TRP A 508 23.29 -2.32 -11.26
C TRP A 508 24.49 -1.78 -10.47
N LEU A 509 24.90 -2.47 -9.38
CA LEU A 509 26.09 -2.08 -8.62
C LEU A 509 27.37 -2.18 -9.45
N ARG A 510 27.55 -3.25 -10.24
CA ARG A 510 28.74 -3.40 -11.08
C ARG A 510 28.85 -2.32 -12.14
N GLU A 511 27.72 -1.90 -12.70
CA GLU A 511 27.64 -0.85 -13.71
C GLU A 511 27.85 0.55 -13.10
N LYS A 512 27.08 0.91 -12.07
CA LYS A 512 27.08 2.27 -11.51
C LYS A 512 28.08 2.50 -10.37
N TYR A 513 28.33 1.49 -9.54
CA TYR A 513 29.12 1.60 -8.30
C TYR A 513 30.11 0.42 -8.13
N PRO A 514 31.06 0.24 -9.08
CA PRO A 514 31.89 -0.96 -9.16
C PRO A 514 32.74 -1.24 -7.91
N ASP A 515 33.12 -0.21 -7.15
CA ASP A 515 33.88 -0.39 -5.90
C ASP A 515 32.99 -0.95 -4.78
N LYS A 516 31.74 -0.46 -4.67
CA LYS A 516 30.78 -1.04 -3.72
C LYS A 516 30.39 -2.46 -4.11
N ALA A 517 30.27 -2.74 -5.42
CA ALA A 517 30.06 -4.10 -5.91
C ALA A 517 31.16 -5.06 -5.43
N LYS A 518 32.43 -4.69 -5.60
CA LYS A 518 33.57 -5.50 -5.14
C LYS A 518 33.58 -5.67 -3.62
N GLU A 519 33.29 -4.61 -2.88
CA GLU A 519 33.20 -4.65 -1.41
C GLU A 519 32.17 -5.68 -0.95
N LEU A 520 30.93 -5.61 -1.48
CA LEU A 520 29.85 -6.51 -1.10
C LEU A 520 30.09 -7.94 -1.61
N GLU A 521 30.66 -8.12 -2.80
CA GLU A 521 31.04 -9.43 -3.31
C GLU A 521 32.08 -10.12 -2.42
N GLN A 522 33.07 -9.37 -1.92
CA GLN A 522 34.05 -9.88 -0.98
C GLN A 522 33.42 -10.15 0.39
N LYS A 523 32.66 -9.20 0.93
CA LYS A 523 32.03 -9.28 2.26
C LYS A 523 31.06 -10.45 2.36
N LEU A 524 30.19 -10.61 1.36
CA LEU A 524 29.14 -11.64 1.32
C LEU A 524 29.59 -12.92 0.61
N GLN A 525 30.83 -12.97 0.10
CA GLN A 525 31.41 -14.09 -0.63
C GLN A 525 30.57 -14.50 -1.86
N ILE A 526 30.17 -13.51 -2.66
CA ILE A 526 29.34 -13.72 -3.86
C ILE A 526 30.27 -14.11 -5.02
N THR A 527 30.51 -15.41 -5.16
CA THR A 527 31.31 -15.98 -6.24
C THR A 527 30.47 -16.16 -7.52
N LEU A 528 31.14 -16.33 -8.67
CA LEU A 528 30.47 -16.71 -9.92
C LEU A 528 29.65 -18.00 -9.76
N SER A 529 30.17 -19.00 -9.04
CA SER A 529 29.45 -20.25 -8.77
C SER A 529 28.17 -20.05 -7.96
N ARG A 530 28.16 -19.12 -7.00
CA ARG A 530 26.95 -18.79 -6.24
C ARG A 530 25.93 -18.09 -7.13
N ARG A 531 26.38 -17.13 -7.92
CA ARG A 531 25.52 -16.42 -8.87
C ARG A 531 24.88 -17.36 -9.89
N LEU A 532 25.67 -18.29 -10.46
CA LEU A 532 25.16 -19.32 -11.38
C LEU A 532 24.15 -20.24 -10.69
N ARG A 533 24.39 -20.63 -9.43
CA ARG A 533 23.41 -21.40 -8.65
C ARG A 533 22.12 -20.62 -8.42
N TRP A 534 22.18 -19.31 -8.16
CA TRP A 534 20.97 -18.50 -8.03
C TRP A 534 20.16 -18.48 -9.33
N GLN A 535 20.81 -18.33 -10.48
CA GLN A 535 20.15 -18.41 -11.78
C GLN A 535 19.51 -19.78 -12.03
N ASP A 536 20.20 -20.86 -11.65
CA ASP A 536 19.67 -22.22 -11.75
C ASP A 536 18.43 -22.43 -10.83
N ILE A 537 18.47 -21.88 -9.61
CA ILE A 537 17.32 -21.88 -8.71
C ILE A 537 16.16 -21.08 -9.31
N ILE A 538 16.41 -19.87 -9.83
CA ILE A 538 15.37 -19.03 -10.44
C ILE A 538 14.65 -19.78 -11.57
N ALA A 539 15.40 -20.50 -12.41
CA ALA A 539 14.84 -21.25 -13.54
C ALA A 539 14.08 -22.52 -13.13
N ASN A 540 14.45 -23.14 -12.01
CA ASN A 540 14.00 -24.50 -11.66
C ASN A 540 13.31 -24.62 -10.29
N LEU A 541 12.99 -23.52 -9.61
CA LEU A 541 12.18 -23.53 -8.38
C LEU A 541 10.72 -23.82 -8.69
N VAL A 542 10.13 -24.79 -7.99
CA VAL A 542 8.74 -25.16 -8.19
C VAL A 542 7.79 -24.04 -7.76
N ILE A 543 6.88 -23.67 -8.65
CA ILE A 543 5.73 -22.79 -8.36
C ILE A 543 4.47 -23.60 -8.70
N PRO A 544 3.59 -23.90 -7.72
CA PRO A 544 2.46 -24.81 -7.90
C PRO A 544 1.30 -24.12 -8.64
N TYR A 545 1.49 -23.85 -9.93
CA TYR A 545 0.50 -23.23 -10.83
C TYR A 545 0.10 -24.21 -11.93
N ASP A 546 -1.21 -24.44 -12.10
CA ASP A 546 -1.74 -25.21 -13.23
C ASP A 546 -2.29 -24.28 -14.32
N PRO A 547 -1.63 -24.21 -15.50
CA PRO A 547 -2.06 -23.32 -16.58
C PRO A 547 -3.43 -23.70 -17.20
N ASN A 548 -3.91 -24.94 -17.00
CA ASN A 548 -5.19 -25.36 -17.56
C ASN A 548 -6.36 -24.89 -16.71
N THR A 549 -6.27 -25.05 -15.38
CA THR A 549 -7.29 -24.58 -14.44
C THR A 549 -7.10 -23.12 -14.04
N LYS A 550 -5.90 -22.58 -14.24
CA LYS A 550 -5.45 -21.25 -13.80
C LYS A 550 -5.41 -21.10 -12.27
N LEU A 551 -5.50 -22.21 -11.54
CA LEU A 551 -5.41 -22.23 -10.09
C LEU A 551 -3.95 -22.37 -9.65
N ILE A 552 -3.63 -21.67 -8.57
CA ILE A 552 -2.38 -21.81 -7.84
C ILE A 552 -2.69 -22.63 -6.59
N GLU A 553 -2.06 -23.79 -6.42
CA GLU A 553 -2.21 -24.57 -5.19
C GLU A 553 -1.38 -23.91 -4.07
N GLN A 554 -2.01 -23.64 -2.92
CA GLN A 554 -1.35 -22.93 -1.81
C GLN A 554 -0.06 -23.62 -1.35
N SER A 555 -0.05 -24.94 -1.31
CA SER A 555 1.10 -25.79 -0.99
C SER A 555 0.82 -27.23 -1.43
N ASP A 556 1.86 -28.07 -1.50
CA ASP A 556 1.72 -29.45 -1.97
C ASP A 556 0.61 -30.22 -1.25
N GLY A 557 -0.45 -30.59 -1.99
CA GLY A 557 -1.55 -31.41 -1.48
C GLY A 557 -2.65 -30.64 -0.75
N PHE A 558 -2.62 -29.31 -0.74
CA PHE A 558 -3.67 -28.47 -0.17
C PHE A 558 -5.05 -28.79 -0.77
N PHE A 559 -5.13 -29.01 -2.09
CA PHE A 559 -6.41 -29.35 -2.76
C PHE A 559 -6.99 -30.70 -2.33
N LYS A 560 -6.21 -31.54 -1.62
CA LYS A 560 -6.64 -32.84 -1.10
C LYS A 560 -7.11 -32.78 0.36
N LEU A 561 -6.96 -31.64 1.02
CA LEU A 561 -7.48 -31.42 2.37
C LEU A 561 -9.01 -31.42 2.38
N GLU A 562 -9.60 -31.60 3.56
CA GLU A 562 -11.06 -31.56 3.73
C GLU A 562 -11.59 -30.15 3.40
N ASP A 563 -12.55 -30.07 2.48
CA ASP A 563 -13.19 -28.80 2.14
C ASP A 563 -14.02 -28.26 3.31
N ILE A 564 -14.24 -26.95 3.33
CA ILE A 564 -14.96 -26.26 4.41
C ILE A 564 -15.81 -25.12 3.88
N ASN A 565 -17.04 -25.02 4.39
CA ASN A 565 -17.92 -23.88 4.16
C ASN A 565 -18.02 -23.05 5.44
N LEU A 566 -17.45 -21.85 5.45
CA LEU A 566 -17.44 -21.00 6.65
C LEU A 566 -18.84 -20.58 7.10
N ALA A 567 -19.82 -20.53 6.19
CA ALA A 567 -21.21 -20.22 6.52
C ALA A 567 -21.84 -21.24 7.49
N ASP A 568 -21.36 -22.48 7.54
CA ASP A 568 -21.87 -23.52 8.43
C ASP A 568 -21.48 -23.27 9.91
N TYR A 569 -20.55 -22.35 10.15
CA TYR A 569 -20.06 -21.99 11.49
C TYR A 569 -20.66 -20.68 12.01
N GLU A 570 -21.49 -20.00 11.23
CA GLU A 570 -22.06 -18.71 11.60
C GLU A 570 -23.40 -18.84 12.38
N PRO A 571 -23.66 -18.01 13.41
CA PRO A 571 -22.76 -17.01 13.96
C PRO A 571 -21.66 -17.62 14.82
N ARG A 572 -20.42 -17.19 14.62
CA ARG A 572 -19.32 -17.44 15.57
C ARG A 572 -18.79 -16.15 16.17
N THR A 573 -18.03 -16.30 17.24
CA THR A 573 -17.35 -15.21 17.96
C THR A 573 -15.85 -15.46 18.12
N LYS A 574 -15.32 -16.48 17.42
CA LYS A 574 -13.94 -16.95 17.53
C LYS A 574 -13.41 -17.32 16.17
N SER A 575 -12.09 -17.31 16.06
CA SER A 575 -11.37 -17.76 14.86
C SER A 575 -11.62 -19.25 14.59
N MET A 576 -11.48 -19.65 13.33
CA MET A 576 -11.69 -21.04 12.92
C MET A 576 -10.69 -21.99 13.58
N GLN A 577 -9.44 -21.58 13.79
CA GLN A 577 -8.48 -22.38 14.55
C GLN A 577 -8.88 -22.52 16.03
N SER A 578 -9.52 -21.51 16.64
CA SER A 578 -10.04 -21.66 18.01
C SER A 578 -11.19 -22.67 18.10
N ILE A 579 -11.94 -22.85 17.01
CA ILE A 579 -13.07 -23.79 16.93
C ILE A 579 -12.60 -25.20 16.58
N LEU A 580 -11.70 -25.33 15.60
CA LEU A 580 -11.23 -26.59 15.05
C LEU A 580 -10.00 -27.16 15.78
N GLY A 581 -9.29 -26.32 16.53
CA GLY A 581 -7.93 -26.59 17.01
C GLY A 581 -6.90 -26.52 15.88
N ILE A 582 -5.61 -26.51 16.25
CA ILE A 582 -4.48 -26.45 15.29
C ILE A 582 -4.55 -27.62 14.31
N GLU A 583 -4.69 -28.86 14.80
CA GLU A 583 -4.78 -30.03 13.92
C GLU A 583 -6.02 -30.02 13.02
N GLY A 584 -7.15 -29.51 13.52
CA GLY A 584 -8.40 -29.49 12.77
C GLY A 584 -8.40 -28.43 11.66
N ALA A 585 -7.73 -27.30 11.88
CA ALA A 585 -7.48 -26.29 10.87
C ALA A 585 -6.51 -26.82 9.79
N ASN A 586 -5.38 -27.42 10.21
CA ASN A 586 -4.36 -27.96 9.30
C ASN A 586 -4.85 -29.07 8.35
N LYS A 587 -5.90 -29.81 8.75
CA LYS A 587 -6.52 -30.88 7.95
C LYS A 587 -7.58 -30.38 6.96
N ARG A 588 -7.92 -29.09 6.98
CA ARG A 588 -9.00 -28.47 6.20
C ARG A 588 -8.49 -27.33 5.35
N GLN A 589 -9.19 -27.03 4.26
CA GLN A 589 -8.84 -25.92 3.37
C GLN A 589 -9.15 -24.53 3.94
N VAL A 590 -9.18 -24.34 5.27
CA VAL A 590 -9.49 -23.05 5.92
C VAL A 590 -8.23 -22.21 6.07
N LEU A 591 -8.28 -20.95 5.62
CA LEU A 591 -7.15 -20.02 5.74
C LEU A 591 -7.37 -19.04 6.89
N LYS A 592 -6.30 -18.69 7.61
CA LYS A 592 -6.29 -17.58 8.58
C LYS A 592 -6.43 -16.22 7.88
N GLN A 593 -5.76 -16.08 6.74
CA GLN A 593 -5.54 -14.83 6.01
C GLN A 593 -5.09 -15.12 4.56
N PRO A 594 -5.08 -14.12 3.66
CA PRO A 594 -4.57 -14.27 2.30
C PRO A 594 -3.17 -14.90 2.23
N ASP A 595 -3.03 -15.95 1.43
CA ASP A 595 -1.75 -16.56 1.06
C ASP A 595 -1.55 -16.49 -0.47
N VAL A 596 -2.28 -17.29 -1.24
CA VAL A 596 -2.31 -17.18 -2.71
C VAL A 596 -2.85 -15.82 -3.16
N LEU A 597 -3.88 -15.31 -2.49
CA LEU A 597 -4.39 -13.96 -2.78
C LEU A 597 -3.36 -12.87 -2.41
N MET A 598 -2.57 -13.06 -1.36
CA MET A 598 -1.45 -12.14 -1.06
C MET A 598 -0.38 -12.18 -2.15
N LEU A 599 -0.06 -13.38 -2.65
CA LEU A 599 0.87 -13.53 -3.76
C LEU A 599 0.39 -12.77 -5.01
N LEU A 600 -0.88 -12.96 -5.38
CA LEU A 600 -1.48 -12.27 -6.53
C LEU A 600 -1.43 -10.76 -6.34
N TYR A 601 -1.69 -10.26 -5.13
CA TYR A 601 -1.60 -8.84 -4.81
C TYR A 601 -0.19 -8.28 -4.99
N LEU A 602 0.82 -8.88 -4.35
CA LEU A 602 2.21 -8.37 -4.41
C LEU A 602 2.86 -8.53 -5.79
N MET A 603 2.43 -9.53 -6.58
CA MET A 603 3.01 -9.82 -7.88
C MET A 603 2.19 -9.30 -9.07
N ARG A 604 1.10 -8.55 -8.85
CA ARG A 604 0.21 -8.08 -9.93
C ARG A 604 0.87 -7.16 -10.96
N GLU A 605 1.93 -6.46 -10.59
CA GLU A 605 2.73 -5.62 -11.50
C GLU A 605 4.02 -6.32 -12.00
N SER A 606 4.27 -7.56 -11.57
CA SER A 606 5.45 -8.32 -11.99
C SER A 606 5.23 -8.96 -13.36
N GLN A 607 6.01 -8.54 -14.36
CA GLN A 607 5.99 -9.13 -15.70
C GLN A 607 6.37 -10.62 -15.72
N GLU A 608 7.13 -11.06 -14.71
CA GLU A 608 7.67 -12.43 -14.59
C GLU A 608 6.66 -13.40 -13.94
N PHE A 609 5.51 -12.92 -13.46
CA PHE A 609 4.47 -13.73 -12.81
C PHE A 609 3.18 -13.69 -13.63
N PRO A 610 2.49 -14.83 -13.86
CA PRO A 610 1.32 -14.92 -14.72
C PRO A 610 0.06 -14.33 -14.06
N TYR A 611 0.08 -13.04 -13.71
CA TYR A 611 -1.09 -12.32 -13.25
C TYR A 611 -1.98 -11.93 -14.44
N SER A 612 -3.27 -12.22 -14.32
CA SER A 612 -4.33 -11.71 -15.19
C SER A 612 -5.62 -11.66 -14.40
N LEU A 613 -6.59 -10.86 -14.84
CA LEU A 613 -7.91 -10.81 -14.18
C LEU A 613 -8.58 -12.19 -14.12
N GLU A 614 -8.38 -13.02 -15.13
CA GLU A 614 -8.92 -14.38 -15.13
C GLU A 614 -8.24 -15.28 -14.09
N VAL A 615 -6.91 -15.23 -13.96
CA VAL A 615 -6.19 -15.95 -12.90
C VAL A 615 -6.66 -15.46 -11.52
N LEU A 616 -6.81 -14.14 -11.35
CA LEU A 616 -7.32 -13.56 -10.11
C LEU A 616 -8.74 -14.06 -9.81
N GLU A 617 -9.66 -14.02 -10.77
CA GLU A 617 -11.05 -14.47 -10.62
C GLU A 617 -11.12 -15.95 -10.18
N LYS A 618 -10.35 -16.83 -10.83
CA LYS A 618 -10.33 -18.26 -10.48
C LYS A 618 -9.84 -18.51 -9.06
N ASN A 619 -8.75 -17.85 -8.67
CA ASN A 619 -8.19 -18.00 -7.33
C ASN A 619 -9.05 -17.29 -6.27
N TRP A 620 -9.68 -16.17 -6.59
CA TRP A 620 -10.64 -15.48 -5.72
C TRP A 620 -11.79 -16.38 -5.33
N HIS A 621 -12.48 -16.96 -6.32
CA HIS A 621 -13.60 -17.87 -6.07
C HIS A 621 -13.19 -19.13 -5.30
N TYR A 622 -11.93 -19.54 -5.38
CA TYR A 622 -11.40 -20.65 -4.61
C TYR A 622 -11.07 -20.25 -3.16
N TYR A 623 -10.28 -19.19 -2.97
CA TYR A 623 -9.66 -18.87 -1.69
C TYR A 623 -10.47 -17.91 -0.81
N ALA A 624 -11.16 -16.93 -1.37
CA ALA A 624 -11.90 -15.93 -0.58
C ALA A 624 -12.99 -16.59 0.30
N PRO A 625 -13.83 -17.53 -0.20
CA PRO A 625 -14.85 -18.20 0.63
C PRO A 625 -14.27 -19.09 1.74
N ARG A 626 -12.98 -19.43 1.66
CA ARG A 626 -12.26 -20.31 2.59
C ARG A 626 -11.42 -19.55 3.61
N THR A 627 -11.35 -18.23 3.49
CA THR A 627 -10.53 -17.39 4.38
C THR A 627 -11.36 -16.89 5.56
N ASP A 628 -10.86 -17.08 6.79
CA ASP A 628 -11.45 -16.54 8.02
C ASP A 628 -11.25 -15.02 8.09
N ILE A 629 -12.02 -14.31 7.28
CA ILE A 629 -11.90 -12.86 7.12
C ILE A 629 -12.37 -12.10 8.37
N THR A 630 -13.30 -12.66 9.14
CA THR A 630 -13.94 -12.03 10.30
C THR A 630 -13.08 -12.11 11.56
N TYR A 631 -12.59 -13.29 11.92
CA TYR A 631 -11.88 -13.54 13.19
C TYR A 631 -10.49 -14.15 13.01
N GLY A 632 -10.06 -14.40 11.78
CA GLY A 632 -8.67 -14.74 11.46
C GLY A 632 -7.76 -13.53 11.66
N SER A 633 -6.97 -13.18 10.67
CA SER A 633 -6.05 -12.05 10.80
C SER A 633 -6.65 -10.70 10.43
N SER A 634 -6.27 -9.64 11.15
CA SER A 634 -6.61 -8.24 10.80
C SER A 634 -6.02 -7.77 9.47
N LEU A 635 -5.02 -8.50 8.95
CA LEU A 635 -4.35 -8.27 7.68
C LEU A 635 -5.25 -8.55 6.47
N GLY A 636 -6.19 -9.50 6.61
CA GLY A 636 -6.91 -10.07 5.47
C GLY A 636 -7.91 -9.14 4.76
N PRO A 637 -8.80 -8.42 5.47
CA PRO A 637 -9.90 -7.69 4.83
C PRO A 637 -9.43 -6.58 3.87
N ALA A 638 -8.37 -5.85 4.20
CA ALA A 638 -7.85 -4.80 3.32
C ALA A 638 -7.35 -5.36 1.97
N ILE A 639 -6.68 -6.52 1.98
CA ILE A 639 -6.21 -7.15 0.75
C ILE A 639 -7.36 -7.70 -0.08
N HIS A 640 -8.38 -8.26 0.58
CA HIS A 640 -9.60 -8.68 -0.11
C HIS A 640 -10.30 -7.49 -0.76
N ALA A 641 -10.38 -6.34 -0.07
CA ALA A 641 -10.96 -5.12 -0.63
C ALA A 641 -10.25 -4.64 -1.90
N ILE A 642 -8.91 -4.72 -1.93
CA ILE A 642 -8.13 -4.36 -3.11
C ILE A 642 -8.44 -5.29 -4.28
N LEU A 643 -8.35 -6.60 -4.06
CA LEU A 643 -8.54 -7.59 -5.13
C LEU A 643 -10.00 -7.67 -5.61
N ALA A 644 -10.96 -7.48 -4.72
CA ALA A 644 -12.38 -7.33 -5.07
C ALA A 644 -12.60 -6.10 -5.95
N SER A 645 -11.89 -4.99 -5.68
CA SER A 645 -11.93 -3.79 -6.53
C SER A 645 -11.41 -4.09 -7.95
N ASP A 646 -10.28 -4.80 -8.07
CA ASP A 646 -9.72 -5.22 -9.36
C ASP A 646 -10.70 -6.12 -10.17
N LEU A 647 -11.53 -6.90 -9.47
CA LEU A 647 -12.57 -7.75 -10.07
C LEU A 647 -13.91 -7.04 -10.33
N GLY A 648 -14.04 -5.76 -9.95
CA GLY A 648 -15.29 -5.01 -10.07
C GLY A 648 -16.38 -5.43 -9.06
N LEU A 649 -16.01 -6.14 -8.00
CA LEU A 649 -16.91 -6.58 -6.92
C LEU A 649 -17.06 -5.47 -5.85
N ALA A 650 -17.72 -4.37 -6.24
CA ALA A 650 -17.74 -3.14 -5.44
C ALA A 650 -18.33 -3.29 -4.02
N ASP A 651 -19.39 -4.09 -3.86
CA ASP A 651 -20.03 -4.30 -2.56
C ASP A 651 -19.14 -5.11 -1.61
N ASP A 652 -18.57 -6.23 -2.09
CA ASP A 652 -17.61 -7.05 -1.34
C ASP A 652 -16.38 -6.22 -0.95
N ALA A 653 -15.87 -5.41 -1.89
CA ALA A 653 -14.73 -4.55 -1.66
C ALA A 653 -14.99 -3.53 -0.53
N TYR A 654 -16.17 -2.88 -0.54
CA TYR A 654 -16.53 -1.91 0.48
C TYR A 654 -16.82 -2.55 1.84
N GLU A 655 -17.46 -3.73 1.89
CA GLU A 655 -17.69 -4.45 3.14
C GLU A 655 -16.38 -4.84 3.82
N ASP A 656 -15.45 -5.46 3.08
CA ASP A 656 -14.15 -5.88 3.60
C ASP A 656 -13.27 -4.67 3.98
N PHE A 657 -13.34 -3.58 3.21
CA PHE A 657 -12.69 -2.31 3.54
C PHE A 657 -13.19 -1.77 4.88
N MET A 658 -14.51 -1.67 5.07
CA MET A 658 -15.07 -1.14 6.33
C MET A 658 -14.77 -2.07 7.51
N ARG A 659 -14.69 -3.38 7.29
CA ARG A 659 -14.26 -4.34 8.31
C ARG A 659 -12.81 -4.11 8.75
N ALA A 660 -11.91 -3.78 7.82
CA ALA A 660 -10.54 -3.36 8.16
C ALA A 660 -10.54 -1.99 8.85
N ALA A 661 -11.19 -0.99 8.27
CA ALA A 661 -11.14 0.40 8.71
C ALA A 661 -11.71 0.62 10.13
N MET A 662 -12.70 -0.19 10.51
CA MET A 662 -13.36 -0.11 11.82
C MET A 662 -12.84 -1.12 12.85
N VAL A 663 -11.81 -1.92 12.51
CA VAL A 663 -11.35 -3.05 13.35
C VAL A 663 -11.08 -2.65 14.79
N ASP A 664 -10.43 -1.49 14.99
CA ASP A 664 -10.08 -0.98 16.32
C ASP A 664 -11.19 -0.12 16.93
N ILE A 665 -11.87 0.73 16.15
CA ILE A 665 -12.91 1.64 16.66
C ILE A 665 -14.12 0.86 17.19
N GLU A 666 -14.51 -0.21 16.49
CA GLU A 666 -15.68 -1.02 16.85
C GLU A 666 -15.32 -2.33 17.55
N ASP A 667 -14.03 -2.58 17.77
CA ASP A 667 -13.50 -3.81 18.37
C ASP A 667 -14.09 -5.07 17.72
N VAL A 668 -14.12 -5.09 16.38
CA VAL A 668 -14.81 -6.12 15.57
C VAL A 668 -14.29 -7.53 15.88
N ARG A 669 -13.03 -7.63 16.33
CA ARG A 669 -12.35 -8.88 16.68
C ARG A 669 -12.32 -9.18 18.19
N GLY A 670 -12.72 -8.24 19.05
CA GLY A 670 -12.73 -8.40 20.50
C GLY A 670 -11.35 -8.31 21.19
N ASN A 671 -10.32 -7.85 20.47
CA ASN A 671 -8.94 -7.78 20.96
C ASN A 671 -8.28 -6.41 20.74
N ALA A 672 -9.04 -5.35 20.43
CA ALA A 672 -8.50 -3.98 20.31
C ALA A 672 -7.86 -3.49 21.61
N HIS A 673 -8.24 -4.06 22.76
CA HIS A 673 -7.61 -3.76 24.06
C HIS A 673 -6.10 -4.07 24.11
N GLU A 674 -5.60 -4.95 23.25
CA GLU A 674 -4.17 -5.30 23.16
C GLU A 674 -3.33 -4.23 22.45
N GLY A 675 -3.97 -3.34 21.68
CA GLY A 675 -3.33 -2.31 20.87
C GLY A 675 -3.90 -2.27 19.44
N ILE A 676 -3.67 -1.14 18.76
CA ILE A 676 -4.07 -0.83 17.39
C ILE A 676 -3.50 -1.86 16.42
N HIS A 677 -4.29 -2.30 15.47
CA HIS A 677 -3.84 -3.25 14.44
C HIS A 677 -3.07 -2.52 13.33
N GLY A 678 -1.76 -2.33 13.52
CA GLY A 678 -0.90 -1.54 12.62
C GLY A 678 -0.95 -2.01 11.16
N ALA A 679 -0.91 -3.33 10.93
CA ALA A 679 -1.03 -3.88 9.58
C ALA A 679 -2.39 -3.59 8.94
N SER A 680 -3.48 -3.64 9.72
CA SER A 680 -4.81 -3.29 9.21
C SER A 680 -4.87 -1.80 8.84
N ALA A 681 -4.32 -0.93 9.68
CA ALA A 681 -4.25 0.51 9.41
C ALA A 681 -3.47 0.84 8.12
N GLY A 682 -2.33 0.18 7.90
CA GLY A 682 -1.57 0.28 6.65
C GLY A 682 -2.33 -0.28 5.44
N GLY A 683 -2.99 -1.42 5.62
CA GLY A 683 -3.85 -2.04 4.61
C GLY A 683 -5.03 -1.16 4.20
N VAL A 684 -5.66 -0.44 5.13
CA VAL A 684 -6.77 0.50 4.85
C VAL A 684 -6.32 1.58 3.88
N TRP A 685 -5.14 2.18 4.09
CA TRP A 685 -4.59 3.15 3.13
C TRP A 685 -4.36 2.51 1.76
N GLN A 686 -3.80 1.30 1.71
CA GLN A 686 -3.59 0.57 0.46
C GLN A 686 -4.91 0.23 -0.25
N ALA A 687 -5.96 -0.14 0.48
CA ALA A 687 -7.29 -0.40 -0.07
C ALA A 687 -7.88 0.84 -0.74
N VAL A 688 -7.69 2.01 -0.13
CA VAL A 688 -8.16 3.27 -0.73
C VAL A 688 -7.35 3.63 -1.98
N VAL A 689 -6.02 3.59 -1.91
CA VAL A 689 -5.16 4.08 -3.00
C VAL A 689 -5.05 3.06 -4.13
N PHE A 690 -4.76 1.81 -3.82
CA PHE A 690 -4.54 0.76 -4.81
C PHE A 690 -5.78 -0.08 -5.15
N GLY A 691 -6.84 -0.04 -4.33
CA GLY A 691 -8.12 -0.67 -4.62
C GLY A 691 -9.08 0.32 -5.28
N PHE A 692 -9.70 1.18 -4.47
CA PHE A 692 -10.71 2.14 -4.94
C PHE A 692 -10.15 3.24 -5.86
N GLY A 693 -8.93 3.72 -5.60
CA GLY A 693 -8.22 4.63 -6.50
C GLY A 693 -7.66 3.91 -7.73
N GLY A 694 -7.48 2.58 -7.64
CA GLY A 694 -6.89 1.71 -8.65
C GLY A 694 -5.57 2.26 -9.20
N ILE A 695 -4.73 2.81 -8.32
CA ILE A 695 -3.42 3.32 -8.71
C ILE A 695 -2.54 2.18 -9.20
N LYS A 696 -1.99 2.35 -10.40
CA LYS A 696 -0.98 1.48 -11.01
C LYS A 696 0.26 2.30 -11.32
N LEU A 697 1.44 1.71 -11.10
CA LEU A 697 2.70 2.36 -11.39
C LEU A 697 3.13 2.00 -12.82
N THR A 698 3.27 3.03 -13.68
CA THR A 698 3.76 2.86 -15.05
C THR A 698 5.11 3.55 -15.22
N GLU A 699 5.80 3.28 -16.34
CA GLU A 699 7.06 3.97 -16.66
C GLU A 699 6.90 5.50 -16.74
N GLU A 700 5.72 5.98 -17.11
CA GLU A 700 5.39 7.41 -17.21
C GLU A 700 4.91 8.01 -15.87
N GLY A 701 4.72 7.19 -14.84
CA GLY A 701 4.25 7.60 -13.51
C GLY A 701 3.00 6.86 -13.02
N PRO A 702 2.48 7.22 -11.85
CA PRO A 702 1.25 6.62 -11.32
C PRO A 702 0.02 7.07 -12.11
N VAL A 703 -0.85 6.12 -12.43
CA VAL A 703 -2.13 6.33 -13.13
C VAL A 703 -3.27 5.68 -12.34
N ALA A 704 -4.43 6.33 -12.33
CA ALA A 704 -5.62 5.88 -11.61
C ALA A 704 -6.62 5.16 -12.53
N THR A 705 -7.21 4.08 -12.01
CA THR A 705 -8.40 3.42 -12.58
C THR A 705 -9.41 3.28 -11.46
N ALA A 706 -10.32 4.25 -11.32
CA ALA A 706 -11.14 4.37 -10.12
C ALA A 706 -12.25 3.29 -10.05
N HIS A 707 -12.42 2.71 -8.85
CA HIS A 707 -13.46 1.74 -8.49
C HIS A 707 -14.26 2.25 -7.28
N LEU A 708 -14.79 3.48 -7.35
CA LEU A 708 -15.42 4.12 -6.19
C LEU A 708 -16.69 3.39 -5.73
N PRO A 709 -16.85 3.09 -4.42
CA PRO A 709 -18.11 2.60 -3.87
C PRO A 709 -19.26 3.57 -4.15
N GLN A 710 -20.49 3.06 -4.25
CA GLN A 710 -21.66 3.86 -4.63
C GLN A 710 -21.89 5.08 -3.70
N ALA A 711 -21.54 4.97 -2.41
CA ALA A 711 -21.70 6.06 -1.45
C ALA A 711 -20.67 7.19 -1.60
N TRP A 712 -19.54 6.93 -2.27
CA TRP A 712 -18.44 7.89 -2.39
C TRP A 712 -18.62 8.75 -3.62
N LYS A 713 -18.87 10.04 -3.40
CA LYS A 713 -19.02 11.04 -4.47
C LYS A 713 -17.68 11.51 -5.02
N ARG A 714 -16.66 11.51 -4.17
CA ARG A 714 -15.31 11.95 -4.49
C ARG A 714 -14.29 11.26 -3.60
N LEU A 715 -13.16 10.91 -4.19
CA LEU A 715 -11.95 10.45 -3.51
C LEU A 715 -10.79 11.33 -3.96
N GLN A 716 -10.19 12.07 -3.02
CA GLN A 716 -9.02 12.91 -3.28
C GLN A 716 -7.86 12.49 -2.39
N PHE A 717 -6.69 12.34 -3.00
CA PHE A 717 -5.44 12.04 -2.31
C PHE A 717 -4.25 12.46 -3.18
N LYS A 718 -3.04 12.40 -2.64
CA LYS A 718 -1.81 12.56 -3.43
C LYS A 718 -0.76 11.56 -3.00
N ILE A 719 0.14 11.22 -3.92
CA ILE A 719 1.27 10.32 -3.67
C ILE A 719 2.57 10.89 -4.23
N TYR A 720 3.67 10.53 -3.60
CA TYR A 720 5.02 10.84 -3.99
C TYR A 720 5.56 9.76 -4.93
N TRP A 721 6.12 10.17 -6.06
CA TRP A 721 6.78 9.28 -7.01
C TRP A 721 7.96 10.01 -7.65
N ARG A 722 9.15 9.43 -7.58
CA ARG A 722 10.38 9.87 -8.28
C ARG A 722 10.76 11.35 -8.10
N GLY A 723 10.43 11.95 -6.96
CA GLY A 723 10.74 13.36 -6.67
C GLY A 723 9.53 14.29 -6.67
N ASP A 724 8.43 13.84 -7.27
CA ASP A 724 7.27 14.67 -7.55
C ASP A 724 6.01 14.19 -6.81
N TRP A 725 5.09 15.13 -6.57
CA TRP A 725 3.77 14.86 -6.02
C TRP A 725 2.73 14.73 -7.13
N HIS A 726 2.00 13.63 -7.13
CA HIS A 726 0.90 13.37 -8.05
C HIS A 726 -0.42 13.44 -7.28
N GLU A 727 -1.27 14.39 -7.66
CA GLU A 727 -2.59 14.59 -7.05
C GLU A 727 -3.67 13.88 -7.87
N PHE A 728 -4.57 13.20 -7.17
CA PHE A 728 -5.70 12.49 -7.75
C PHE A 728 -6.99 13.05 -7.16
N ASP A 729 -7.92 13.44 -8.02
CA ASP A 729 -9.27 13.90 -7.67
C ASP A 729 -10.28 13.09 -8.49
N LEU A 730 -10.70 11.97 -7.91
CA LEU A 730 -11.55 10.98 -8.55
C LEU A 730 -13.00 11.25 -8.13
N LYS A 731 -13.91 11.36 -9.09
CA LYS A 731 -15.34 11.62 -8.83
C LYS A 731 -16.17 10.45 -9.32
N ALA A 732 -17.25 10.14 -8.60
CA ALA A 732 -18.22 9.18 -9.10
C ALA A 732 -18.83 9.71 -10.40
N GLU A 733 -18.87 8.88 -11.44
CA GLU A 733 -19.68 9.18 -12.60
C GLU A 733 -21.16 9.08 -12.19
N ASP A 734 -21.91 10.17 -12.29
CA ASP A 734 -23.34 10.19 -11.98
C ASP A 734 -24.09 9.25 -12.91
N LYS A 735 -24.41 8.03 -12.43
CA LYS A 735 -25.31 7.09 -13.11
C LYS A 735 -26.79 7.49 -12.99
N ASN A 736 -27.10 8.70 -12.51
CA ASN A 736 -28.47 9.19 -12.29
C ASN A 736 -28.58 10.72 -12.34
N GLU A 737 -28.23 11.34 -13.45
CA GLU A 737 -28.83 12.62 -13.82
C GLU A 737 -29.52 12.51 -15.17
N GLY A 738 -30.85 12.39 -15.09
CA GLY A 738 -31.72 12.73 -16.21
C GLY A 738 -31.45 14.16 -16.63
N ILE A 739 -31.05 14.30 -17.89
CA ILE A 739 -31.05 15.48 -18.75
C ILE A 739 -31.76 16.68 -18.10
N ASN A 740 -31.00 17.50 -17.35
CA ASN A 740 -31.36 18.89 -17.13
C ASN A 740 -30.47 19.73 -18.04
N MET A 741 -31.12 20.19 -19.12
CA MET A 741 -30.61 21.18 -20.06
C MET A 741 -30.22 22.44 -19.30
N GLU A 742 -28.94 22.79 -19.25
CA GLU A 742 -28.40 24.16 -19.35
C GLU A 742 -26.90 24.21 -19.01
N SER A 743 -26.13 23.38 -19.71
CA SER A 743 -24.73 23.68 -20.06
C SER A 743 -24.35 22.98 -21.37
N GLN A 744 -25.36 22.74 -22.23
CA GLN A 744 -25.20 22.28 -23.61
C GLN A 744 -24.86 23.47 -24.52
N SER A 745 -23.57 23.80 -24.57
CA SER A 745 -22.99 24.41 -25.77
C SER A 745 -21.49 24.16 -25.80
N ASN A 746 -21.10 22.90 -26.01
CA ASN A 746 -19.95 22.46 -26.81
C ASN A 746 -19.70 20.94 -26.65
N LEU A 747 -20.74 20.13 -26.77
CA LEU A 747 -20.60 18.72 -27.13
C LEU A 747 -20.50 18.65 -28.66
N ASN A 748 -19.29 18.78 -29.20
CA ASN A 748 -19.02 18.47 -30.60
C ASN A 748 -17.71 17.65 -30.70
N SER A 749 -17.92 16.36 -31.00
CA SER A 749 -17.01 15.26 -31.39
C SER A 749 -15.81 14.89 -30.49
N THR A 750 -15.87 13.66 -29.98
CA THR A 750 -14.77 12.91 -29.35
C THR A 750 -13.65 12.50 -30.31
N ILE A 751 -13.86 12.53 -31.63
CA ILE A 751 -12.82 12.19 -32.62
C ILE A 751 -11.95 13.41 -32.92
N LYS A 752 -10.64 13.25 -32.71
CA LYS A 752 -9.61 14.27 -32.93
C LYS A 752 -8.53 13.84 -33.93
N GLY A 753 -8.51 12.55 -34.32
CA GLY A 753 -7.55 12.00 -35.28
C GLY A 753 -8.15 10.97 -36.24
N VAL A 754 -7.62 10.92 -37.46
CA VAL A 754 -7.91 9.88 -38.45
C VAL A 754 -6.59 9.25 -38.91
N ILE A 755 -6.52 7.93 -38.84
CA ILE A 755 -5.38 7.13 -39.28
C ILE A 755 -5.80 6.38 -40.54
N PHE A 756 -5.17 6.67 -41.67
CA PHE A 756 -5.45 6.01 -42.94
C PHE A 756 -4.43 4.89 -43.19
N ASP A 757 -4.90 3.71 -43.60
CA ASP A 757 -4.04 2.86 -44.41
C ASP A 757 -3.69 3.55 -45.73
N LEU A 758 -2.57 3.15 -46.35
CA LEU A 758 -2.10 3.76 -47.58
C LEU A 758 -2.59 2.98 -48.81
N ASP A 759 -2.41 1.67 -48.78
CA ASP A 759 -2.53 0.77 -49.93
C ASP A 759 -3.98 0.29 -50.07
N GLY A 760 -4.70 0.73 -51.10
CA GLY A 760 -6.13 0.41 -51.29
C GLY A 760 -7.09 1.39 -50.61
N VAL A 761 -6.57 2.35 -49.83
CA VAL A 761 -7.36 3.42 -49.20
C VAL A 761 -7.07 4.79 -49.81
N LEU A 762 -5.81 5.21 -49.88
CA LEU A 762 -5.43 6.51 -50.49
C LEU A 762 -4.93 6.37 -51.93
N THR A 763 -4.36 5.22 -52.29
CA THR A 763 -3.88 4.93 -53.65
C THR A 763 -4.00 3.43 -53.95
N ASP A 764 -4.13 3.04 -55.23
CA ASP A 764 -4.24 1.62 -55.64
C ASP A 764 -2.87 0.95 -55.82
N THR A 765 -1.97 1.13 -54.86
CA THR A 765 -0.63 0.53 -54.86
C THR A 765 -0.65 -0.97 -54.54
N ALA A 766 -1.79 -1.49 -54.08
CA ALA A 766 -2.03 -2.91 -53.87
C ALA A 766 -1.79 -3.74 -55.14
N GLU A 767 -2.11 -3.20 -56.32
CA GLU A 767 -1.85 -3.87 -57.61
C GLU A 767 -0.34 -4.01 -57.89
N TYR A 768 0.47 -3.01 -57.52
CA TYR A 768 1.93 -3.10 -57.66
C TYR A 768 2.55 -4.11 -56.68
N HIS A 769 1.94 -4.29 -55.51
CA HIS A 769 2.32 -5.36 -54.59
C HIS A 769 2.06 -6.74 -55.20
N TYR A 770 0.89 -6.93 -55.83
CA TYR A 770 0.56 -8.17 -56.54
C TYR A 770 1.52 -8.46 -57.68
N LEU A 771 1.77 -7.50 -58.57
CA LEU A 771 2.70 -7.67 -59.70
C LEU A 771 4.12 -8.00 -59.25
N GLY A 772 4.58 -7.38 -58.14
CA GLY A 772 5.87 -7.69 -57.55
C GLY A 772 5.96 -9.11 -57.00
N TRP A 773 4.90 -9.62 -56.35
CA TRP A 773 4.82 -11.01 -55.89
C TRP A 773 4.68 -12.00 -57.03
N GLN A 774 3.88 -11.69 -58.05
CA GLN A 774 3.71 -12.53 -59.25
C GLN A 774 5.04 -12.68 -60.00
N LYS A 775 5.74 -11.58 -60.24
CA LYS A 775 7.06 -11.62 -60.89
C LYS A 775 8.07 -12.44 -60.09
N LEU A 776 8.11 -12.28 -58.77
CA LEU A 776 8.98 -13.09 -57.91
C LEU A 776 8.61 -14.58 -57.98
N ALA A 777 7.31 -14.90 -57.91
CA ALA A 777 6.82 -16.27 -57.92
C ALA A 777 7.08 -16.96 -59.27
N ASP A 778 6.90 -16.26 -60.40
CA ASP A 778 7.19 -16.76 -61.74
C ASP A 778 8.68 -17.10 -61.92
N GLU A 779 9.57 -16.25 -61.39
CA GLU A 779 11.03 -16.47 -61.41
C GLU A 779 11.45 -17.67 -60.55
N GLU A 780 10.75 -17.91 -59.44
CA GLU A 780 11.05 -18.99 -58.48
C GLU A 780 10.25 -20.29 -58.75
N GLY A 781 9.41 -20.30 -59.79
CA GLY A 781 8.52 -21.41 -60.11
C GLY A 781 7.56 -21.75 -58.96
N LEU A 782 7.05 -20.73 -58.28
CA LEU A 782 6.10 -20.83 -57.17
C LEU A 782 4.66 -20.59 -57.69
N PRO A 783 3.68 -21.39 -57.26
CA PRO A 783 2.29 -21.15 -57.64
C PRO A 783 1.76 -19.91 -56.94
N PHE A 784 1.50 -18.84 -57.70
CA PHE A 784 0.90 -17.62 -57.19
C PHE A 784 -0.06 -17.01 -58.21
N ASN A 785 -1.29 -16.72 -57.80
CA ASN A 785 -2.33 -16.16 -58.64
C ASN A 785 -3.10 -15.07 -57.87
N ARG A 786 -4.07 -14.40 -58.52
CA ARG A 786 -4.83 -13.31 -57.88
C ARG A 786 -5.62 -13.78 -56.66
N GLU A 787 -6.13 -15.00 -56.68
CA GLU A 787 -6.87 -15.59 -55.55
C GLU A 787 -5.95 -15.75 -54.33
N ALA A 788 -4.74 -16.26 -54.50
CA ALA A 788 -3.74 -16.38 -53.44
C ALA A 788 -3.25 -15.02 -52.91
N ASN A 789 -3.26 -13.97 -53.73
CA ASN A 789 -2.86 -12.62 -53.31
C ASN A 789 -3.86 -11.99 -52.33
N GLU A 790 -5.14 -12.37 -52.38
CA GLU A 790 -6.14 -11.83 -51.46
C GLU A 790 -5.82 -12.17 -50.00
N GLU A 791 -5.21 -13.34 -49.75
CA GLU A 791 -4.75 -13.76 -48.40
C GLU A 791 -3.53 -13.00 -47.90
N LEU A 792 -2.90 -12.17 -48.74
CA LEU A 792 -1.70 -11.39 -48.41
C LEU A 792 -2.01 -9.91 -48.15
N ARG A 793 -3.25 -9.45 -48.37
CA ARG A 793 -3.63 -8.05 -48.14
C ARG A 793 -3.48 -7.69 -46.66
N GLY A 794 -2.73 -6.62 -46.39
CA GLY A 794 -2.45 -6.16 -45.03
C GLY A 794 -1.45 -7.01 -44.24
N VAL A 795 -0.87 -8.07 -44.84
CA VAL A 795 0.12 -8.95 -44.22
C VAL A 795 1.55 -8.45 -44.49
N SER A 796 2.46 -8.65 -43.54
CA SER A 796 3.85 -8.22 -43.72
C SER A 796 4.56 -8.91 -44.90
N ARG A 797 5.61 -8.28 -45.42
CA ARG A 797 6.38 -8.82 -46.56
C ARG A 797 7.00 -10.19 -46.26
N ARG A 798 7.51 -10.39 -45.05
CA ARG A 798 8.14 -11.66 -44.65
C ARG A 798 7.10 -12.76 -44.57
N GLU A 799 6.00 -12.51 -43.88
CA GLU A 799 4.93 -13.49 -43.74
C GLU A 799 4.24 -13.80 -45.08
N SER A 800 4.08 -12.79 -45.93
CA SER A 800 3.61 -12.97 -47.32
C SER A 800 4.53 -13.91 -48.10
N LEU A 801 5.85 -13.73 -48.01
CA LEU A 801 6.81 -14.63 -48.65
C LEU A 801 6.71 -16.05 -48.08
N LEU A 802 6.61 -16.20 -46.75
CA LEU A 802 6.46 -17.50 -46.09
C LEU A 802 5.19 -18.25 -46.56
N LYS A 803 4.08 -17.53 -46.79
CA LYS A 803 2.85 -18.09 -47.36
C LYS A 803 3.04 -18.54 -48.81
N ILE A 804 3.75 -17.75 -49.63
CA ILE A 804 3.99 -18.06 -51.06
C ILE A 804 4.94 -19.27 -51.22
N ILE A 805 5.99 -19.37 -50.40
CA ILE A 805 6.93 -20.52 -50.47
C ILE A 805 6.32 -21.82 -49.93
N GLY A 806 5.32 -21.73 -49.04
CA GLY A 806 4.65 -22.87 -48.43
C GLY A 806 5.63 -23.79 -47.70
N ASN A 807 5.61 -25.08 -48.05
CA ASN A 807 6.47 -26.10 -47.42
C ASN A 807 7.87 -26.22 -48.06
N ARG A 808 8.22 -25.37 -49.03
CA ARG A 808 9.56 -25.38 -49.64
C ARG A 808 10.59 -24.78 -48.66
N HIS A 809 11.75 -25.41 -48.57
CA HIS A 809 12.79 -25.01 -47.63
C HIS A 809 13.80 -24.10 -48.33
N TYR A 810 13.94 -22.87 -47.81
CA TYR A 810 14.92 -21.87 -48.21
C TYR A 810 15.77 -21.50 -46.99
N SER A 811 17.05 -21.20 -47.15
CA SER A 811 17.86 -20.63 -46.07
C SER A 811 17.40 -19.19 -45.76
N GLU A 812 17.70 -18.69 -44.55
CA GLU A 812 17.36 -17.29 -44.20
C GLU A 812 18.03 -16.28 -45.17
N ASP A 813 19.23 -16.55 -45.67
CA ASP A 813 19.88 -15.71 -46.68
C ASP A 813 19.09 -15.67 -47.99
N GLN A 814 18.49 -16.79 -48.40
CA GLN A 814 17.64 -16.86 -49.60
C GLN A 814 16.31 -16.14 -49.39
N ILE A 815 15.70 -16.29 -48.21
CA ILE A 815 14.47 -15.57 -47.84
C ILE A 815 14.72 -14.06 -47.85
N GLN A 816 15.85 -13.62 -47.31
CA GLN A 816 16.26 -12.21 -47.31
C GLN A 816 16.47 -11.68 -48.74
N GLU A 817 17.17 -12.42 -49.61
CA GLU A 817 17.36 -12.05 -51.02
C GLU A 817 16.03 -11.90 -51.76
N MET A 818 15.12 -12.86 -51.61
CA MET A 818 13.80 -12.84 -52.25
C MET A 818 12.95 -11.65 -51.78
N MET A 819 13.02 -11.30 -50.48
CA MET A 819 12.34 -10.11 -49.95
C MET A 819 12.92 -8.81 -50.52
N GLU A 820 14.24 -8.73 -50.66
CA GLU A 820 14.92 -7.57 -51.27
C GLU A 820 14.59 -7.45 -52.76
N ARG A 821 14.56 -8.57 -53.48
CA ARG A 821 14.22 -8.63 -54.90
C ARG A 821 12.77 -8.22 -55.14
N LYS A 822 11.83 -8.72 -54.34
CA LYS A 822 10.43 -8.24 -54.37
C LYS A 822 10.34 -6.76 -54.09
N ASN A 823 11.12 -6.24 -53.15
CA ASN A 823 11.14 -4.81 -52.85
C ASN A 823 11.64 -3.99 -54.04
N ARG A 824 12.67 -4.45 -54.77
CA ARG A 824 13.14 -3.79 -56.01
C ARG A 824 12.03 -3.70 -57.05
N TYR A 825 11.30 -4.80 -57.30
CA TYR A 825 10.19 -4.81 -58.26
C TYR A 825 9.08 -3.84 -57.87
N TYR A 826 8.77 -3.76 -56.58
CA TYR A 826 7.80 -2.81 -56.07
C TYR A 826 8.27 -1.36 -56.22
N VAL A 827 9.52 -1.06 -55.83
CA VAL A 827 10.10 0.29 -55.94
C VAL A 827 10.14 0.77 -57.40
N GLU A 828 10.51 -0.11 -58.34
CA GLU A 828 10.45 0.16 -59.79
C GLU A 828 9.00 0.46 -60.25
N SER A 829 8.02 -0.27 -59.73
CA SER A 829 6.61 -0.11 -60.11
C SER A 829 5.99 1.20 -59.62
N ILE A 830 6.44 1.70 -58.46
CA ILE A 830 5.99 2.98 -57.89
C ILE A 830 6.80 4.18 -58.37
N GLU A 831 7.72 4.01 -59.33
CA GLU A 831 8.54 5.12 -59.83
C GLU A 831 7.68 6.23 -60.45
N ASN A 832 6.60 5.85 -61.14
CA ASN A 832 5.74 6.74 -61.91
C ASN A 832 4.47 7.19 -61.17
N ILE A 833 4.35 6.90 -59.86
CA ILE A 833 3.23 7.42 -59.05
C ILE A 833 3.26 8.94 -59.07
N ALA A 834 2.10 9.54 -59.31
CA ALA A 834 1.87 10.97 -59.35
C ALA A 834 0.54 11.31 -58.63
N PRO A 835 0.24 12.59 -58.35
CA PRO A 835 -0.99 12.98 -57.66
C PRO A 835 -2.30 12.50 -58.31
N LYS A 836 -2.28 12.22 -59.62
CA LYS A 836 -3.42 11.63 -60.36
C LYS A 836 -3.80 10.21 -59.91
N ASP A 837 -2.90 9.53 -59.19
CA ASP A 837 -3.05 8.15 -58.74
C ASP A 837 -3.63 8.05 -57.31
N LEU A 838 -4.09 9.18 -56.74
CA LEU A 838 -4.94 9.21 -55.56
C LEU A 838 -6.32 8.62 -55.89
N LEU A 839 -6.85 7.81 -54.99
CA LEU A 839 -8.20 7.27 -55.14
C LEU A 839 -9.26 8.39 -55.08
N PRO A 840 -10.35 8.31 -55.87
CA PRO A 840 -11.39 9.33 -55.88
C PRO A 840 -11.94 9.62 -54.47
N GLY A 841 -11.98 10.91 -54.11
CA GLY A 841 -12.45 11.38 -52.80
C GLY A 841 -11.38 11.48 -51.70
N ALA A 842 -10.21 10.85 -51.88
CA ALA A 842 -9.14 10.86 -50.86
C ALA A 842 -8.64 12.28 -50.55
N LEU A 843 -8.30 13.07 -51.58
CA LEU A 843 -7.79 14.44 -51.39
C LEU A 843 -8.82 15.35 -50.72
N ASN A 844 -10.08 15.30 -51.18
CA ASN A 844 -11.17 16.10 -50.60
C ASN A 844 -11.37 15.80 -49.10
N LEU A 845 -11.33 14.52 -48.72
CA LEU A 845 -11.48 14.14 -47.31
C LEU A 845 -10.29 14.61 -46.45
N LEU A 846 -9.06 14.51 -46.97
CA LEU A 846 -7.86 15.04 -46.29
C LEU A 846 -7.94 16.56 -46.08
N GLU A 847 -8.41 17.31 -47.09
CA GLU A 847 -8.63 18.76 -47.00
C GLU A 847 -9.70 19.13 -45.98
N GLU A 848 -10.81 18.39 -45.95
CA GLU A 848 -11.89 18.59 -44.98
C GLU A 848 -11.45 18.31 -43.54
N LEU A 849 -10.71 17.22 -43.33
CA LEU A 849 -10.15 16.86 -42.02
C LEU A 849 -9.18 17.92 -41.51
N ARG A 850 -8.28 18.41 -42.37
CA ARG A 850 -7.37 19.52 -42.04
C ARG A 850 -8.14 20.79 -41.69
N SER A 851 -9.15 21.14 -42.48
CA SER A 851 -9.98 22.33 -42.25
C SER A 851 -10.79 22.24 -40.94
N ALA A 852 -11.13 21.02 -40.51
CA ALA A 852 -11.81 20.73 -39.26
C ALA A 852 -10.86 20.61 -38.04
N GLY A 853 -9.54 20.78 -38.23
CA GLY A 853 -8.55 20.65 -37.16
C GLY A 853 -8.31 19.22 -36.68
N ILE A 854 -8.71 18.22 -37.48
CA ILE A 854 -8.50 16.81 -37.19
C ILE A 854 -7.09 16.42 -37.64
N LYS A 855 -6.35 15.74 -36.75
CA LYS A 855 -5.01 15.26 -37.05
C LYS A 855 -5.06 14.04 -37.97
N ILE A 856 -4.08 13.92 -38.85
CA ILE A 856 -4.07 12.88 -39.88
C ILE A 856 -2.78 12.07 -39.81
N ALA A 857 -2.89 10.75 -39.72
CA ALA A 857 -1.73 9.85 -39.81
C ALA A 857 -1.90 8.79 -40.90
N ILE A 858 -0.78 8.23 -41.32
CA ILE A 858 -0.71 7.03 -42.17
C ILE A 858 -0.24 5.84 -41.34
N GLY A 859 -0.90 4.69 -41.46
CA GLY A 859 -0.49 3.42 -40.86
C GLY A 859 -0.38 2.32 -41.90
N SER A 860 0.80 2.16 -42.52
CA SER A 860 1.06 1.13 -43.54
C SER A 860 2.11 0.11 -43.08
N ALA A 861 1.90 -1.18 -43.36
CA ALA A 861 2.90 -2.23 -43.13
C ALA A 861 4.10 -2.15 -44.10
N SER A 862 4.01 -1.29 -45.13
CA SER A 862 5.05 -1.10 -46.13
C SER A 862 6.18 -0.20 -45.62
N LYS A 863 7.42 -0.65 -45.78
CA LYS A 863 8.63 0.18 -45.55
C LYS A 863 8.79 1.34 -46.54
N ASN A 864 7.92 1.45 -47.54
CA ASN A 864 8.00 2.45 -48.61
C ASN A 864 6.86 3.49 -48.54
N ALA A 865 6.17 3.61 -47.42
CA ALA A 865 5.03 4.53 -47.29
C ALA A 865 5.41 6.00 -47.54
N ARG A 866 6.53 6.46 -46.98
CA ARG A 866 7.00 7.86 -47.13
C ARG A 866 7.26 8.26 -48.60
N PRO A 867 8.04 7.51 -49.41
CA PRO A 867 8.20 7.81 -50.83
C PRO A 867 6.88 7.88 -51.62
N VAL A 868 5.89 7.04 -51.27
CA VAL A 868 4.59 7.03 -51.95
C VAL A 868 3.79 8.29 -51.59
N VAL A 869 3.72 8.65 -50.31
CA VAL A 869 3.05 9.88 -49.82
C VAL A 869 3.64 11.14 -50.47
N GLU A 870 4.97 11.20 -50.59
CA GLU A 870 5.68 12.31 -51.26
C GLU A 870 5.30 12.42 -52.75
N LYS A 871 5.26 11.30 -53.47
CA LYS A 871 4.94 11.28 -54.91
C LYS A 871 3.47 11.56 -55.21
N LEU A 872 2.57 11.15 -54.31
CA LEU A 872 1.15 11.49 -54.38
C LEU A 872 0.88 12.97 -54.10
N GLY A 873 1.86 13.71 -53.57
CA GLY A 873 1.73 15.15 -53.28
C GLY A 873 0.83 15.44 -52.08
N ILE A 874 0.69 14.50 -51.15
CA ILE A 874 -0.19 14.68 -49.97
C ILE A 874 0.57 14.88 -48.65
N SER A 875 1.90 14.98 -48.68
CA SER A 875 2.74 15.11 -47.48
C SER A 875 2.33 16.27 -46.57
N GLU A 876 1.84 17.38 -47.11
CA GLU A 876 1.41 18.54 -46.32
C GLU A 876 0.15 18.26 -45.48
N TYR A 877 -0.67 17.28 -45.88
CA TYR A 877 -1.88 16.91 -45.18
C TYR A 877 -1.64 15.89 -44.06
N ILE A 878 -0.47 15.26 -44.01
CA ILE A 878 -0.17 14.17 -43.07
C ILE A 878 0.69 14.68 -41.93
N ASP A 879 0.25 14.47 -40.68
CA ASP A 879 1.01 14.82 -39.48
C ASP A 879 2.03 13.73 -39.11
N VAL A 880 1.66 12.46 -39.27
CA VAL A 880 2.46 11.31 -38.84
C VAL A 880 2.42 10.19 -39.88
N ILE A 881 3.55 9.53 -40.11
CA ILE A 881 3.63 8.33 -40.93
C ILE A 881 4.22 7.19 -40.10
N ALA A 882 3.38 6.23 -39.74
CA ALA A 882 3.76 4.94 -39.18
C ALA A 882 3.90 3.92 -40.32
N ASP A 883 5.13 3.44 -40.53
CA ASP A 883 5.48 2.56 -41.64
C ASP A 883 6.09 1.23 -41.15
N GLY A 884 6.51 0.36 -42.07
CA GLY A 884 7.11 -0.94 -41.73
C GLY A 884 8.45 -0.89 -40.96
N TYR A 885 8.96 0.30 -40.61
CA TYR A 885 10.07 0.48 -39.66
C TYR A 885 9.61 0.90 -38.25
N SER A 886 8.36 1.36 -38.10
CA SER A 886 7.84 1.93 -36.86
C SER A 886 7.56 0.88 -35.78
N VAL A 887 7.28 -0.37 -36.15
CA VAL A 887 6.85 -1.42 -35.22
C VAL A 887 7.44 -2.78 -35.54
N GLN A 888 7.56 -3.64 -34.51
CA GLN A 888 8.04 -5.01 -34.67
C GLN A 888 6.93 -5.99 -35.08
N GLN A 889 5.71 -5.83 -34.54
CA GLN A 889 4.56 -6.65 -34.89
C GLN A 889 3.67 -5.91 -35.92
N PRO A 890 3.47 -6.47 -37.12
CA PRO A 890 2.58 -5.90 -38.13
C PRO A 890 1.10 -6.25 -37.85
N LYS A 891 0.19 -5.64 -38.62
CA LYS A 891 -1.24 -6.01 -38.66
C LYS A 891 -1.36 -7.55 -38.82
N PRO A 892 -2.20 -8.26 -38.03
CA PRO A 892 -3.34 -7.76 -37.27
C PRO A 892 -3.04 -7.25 -35.84
N ALA A 893 -1.77 -7.19 -35.41
CA ALA A 893 -1.43 -6.56 -34.15
C ALA A 893 -1.72 -5.03 -34.21
N PRO A 894 -2.20 -4.41 -33.11
CA PRO A 894 -2.61 -3.00 -33.11
C PRO A 894 -1.44 -2.02 -33.10
N ASP A 895 -0.22 -2.51 -32.91
CA ASP A 895 1.02 -1.75 -32.68
C ASP A 895 1.19 -0.59 -33.66
N LEU A 896 0.95 -0.81 -34.96
CA LEU A 896 1.13 0.21 -35.99
C LEU A 896 0.19 1.42 -35.80
N PHE A 897 -1.06 1.16 -35.42
CA PHE A 897 -2.05 2.21 -35.19
C PHE A 897 -1.86 2.86 -33.82
N LEU A 898 -1.51 2.08 -32.79
CA LEU A 898 -1.16 2.62 -31.47
C LEU A 898 0.06 3.55 -31.55
N PHE A 899 1.07 3.18 -32.33
CA PHE A 899 2.22 4.03 -32.62
C PHE A 899 1.78 5.32 -33.33
N ALA A 900 0.94 5.23 -34.36
CA ALA A 900 0.42 6.42 -35.06
C ALA A 900 -0.37 7.35 -34.11
N ALA A 901 -1.25 6.83 -33.27
CA ALA A 901 -2.01 7.61 -32.29
C ALA A 901 -1.09 8.29 -31.25
N LYS A 902 -0.07 7.58 -30.76
CA LYS A 902 0.94 8.11 -29.84
C LYS A 902 1.70 9.28 -30.45
N GLU A 903 2.20 9.12 -31.67
CA GLU A 903 2.93 10.19 -32.38
C GLU A 903 2.02 11.39 -32.73
N LEU A 904 0.72 11.15 -32.93
CA LEU A 904 -0.27 12.23 -33.03
C LEU A 904 -0.53 12.94 -31.69
N GLY A 905 -0.11 12.37 -30.56
CA GLY A 905 -0.44 12.86 -29.22
C GLY A 905 -1.92 12.73 -28.90
N LEU A 906 -2.56 11.64 -29.35
CA LEU A 906 -3.98 11.34 -29.15
C LEU A 906 -4.14 9.96 -28.50
N SER A 907 -5.20 9.79 -27.70
CA SER A 907 -5.57 8.47 -27.21
C SER A 907 -6.23 7.64 -28.33
N PRO A 908 -6.15 6.29 -28.30
CA PRO A 908 -6.76 5.47 -29.34
C PRO A 908 -8.26 5.69 -29.53
N SER A 909 -9.02 5.98 -28.47
CA SER A 909 -10.46 6.25 -28.53
C SER A 909 -10.81 7.59 -29.18
N GLU A 910 -9.85 8.51 -29.32
CA GLU A 910 -9.97 9.77 -30.05
C GLU A 910 -9.62 9.62 -31.54
N CYS A 911 -9.15 8.44 -31.95
CA CYS A 911 -8.74 8.12 -33.30
C CYS A 911 -9.74 7.18 -33.98
N ILE A 912 -9.89 7.35 -35.29
CA ILE A 912 -10.52 6.35 -36.15
C ILE A 912 -9.51 5.83 -37.17
N VAL A 913 -9.66 4.57 -37.58
CA VAL A 913 -8.83 3.94 -38.60
C VAL A 913 -9.65 3.75 -39.88
N VAL A 914 -9.12 4.15 -41.03
CA VAL A 914 -9.72 3.90 -42.36
C VAL A 914 -8.88 2.85 -43.08
N GLU A 915 -9.50 1.73 -43.45
CA GLU A 915 -8.78 0.52 -43.85
C GLU A 915 -9.57 -0.32 -44.88
N ASP A 916 -8.87 -1.01 -45.79
CA ASP A 916 -9.49 -1.85 -46.82
C ASP A 916 -9.33 -3.37 -46.56
N ALA A 917 -8.45 -3.76 -45.64
CA ALA A 917 -8.13 -5.17 -45.33
C ALA A 917 -8.69 -5.64 -43.98
N ALA A 918 -9.12 -6.90 -43.90
CA ALA A 918 -9.64 -7.52 -42.67
C ALA A 918 -8.62 -7.47 -41.50
N ALA A 919 -7.34 -7.72 -41.78
CA ALA A 919 -6.28 -7.68 -40.78
C ALA A 919 -6.10 -6.28 -40.16
N GLY A 920 -6.31 -5.22 -40.94
CA GLY A 920 -6.25 -3.86 -40.41
C GLY A 920 -7.49 -3.47 -39.61
N ILE A 921 -8.68 -3.97 -39.98
CA ILE A 921 -9.89 -3.79 -39.15
C ILE A 921 -9.72 -4.46 -37.79
N GLU A 922 -9.15 -5.67 -37.76
CA GLU A 922 -8.83 -6.38 -36.52
C GLU A 922 -7.80 -5.62 -35.68
N ALA A 923 -6.75 -5.09 -36.31
CA ALA A 923 -5.75 -4.25 -35.64
C ALA A 923 -6.35 -2.97 -35.04
N ALA A 924 -7.27 -2.30 -35.74
CA ALA A 924 -7.96 -1.12 -35.21
C ALA A 924 -8.80 -1.45 -33.97
N GLN A 925 -9.55 -2.56 -34.00
CA GLN A 925 -10.39 -3.01 -32.88
C GLN A 925 -9.57 -3.47 -31.68
N ALA A 926 -8.50 -4.23 -31.92
CA ALA A 926 -7.56 -4.62 -30.87
C ALA A 926 -6.88 -3.40 -30.23
N GLY A 927 -6.72 -2.32 -30.97
CA GLY A 927 -6.20 -1.04 -30.49
C GLY A 927 -7.23 -0.14 -29.81
N GLY A 928 -8.50 -0.57 -29.70
CA GLY A 928 -9.57 0.24 -29.10
C GLY A 928 -10.04 1.43 -29.95
N MET A 929 -9.79 1.40 -31.26
CA MET A 929 -10.17 2.47 -32.21
C MET A 929 -11.43 2.08 -32.99
N LEU A 930 -12.22 3.07 -33.41
CA LEU A 930 -13.32 2.82 -34.36
C LEU A 930 -12.73 2.62 -35.76
N ALA A 931 -13.25 1.64 -36.50
CA ALA A 931 -12.79 1.29 -37.83
C ALA A 931 -13.81 1.66 -38.92
N VAL A 932 -13.34 2.29 -39.99
CA VAL A 932 -14.07 2.58 -41.23
C VAL A 932 -13.50 1.67 -42.33
N GLY A 933 -14.28 0.66 -42.72
CA GLY A 933 -13.90 -0.32 -43.72
C GLY A 933 -14.27 0.09 -45.14
N LEU A 934 -13.31 0.00 -46.07
CA LEU A 934 -13.53 0.26 -47.50
C LEU A 934 -13.63 -1.05 -48.31
N GLY A 935 -14.70 -1.18 -49.09
CA GLY A 935 -14.93 -2.29 -50.02
C GLY A 935 -16.06 -3.25 -49.61
N PRO A 936 -16.09 -4.49 -50.14
CA PRO A 936 -17.21 -5.41 -49.94
C PRO A 936 -17.37 -5.82 -48.48
N LYS A 937 -18.63 -5.96 -48.03
CA LYS A 937 -18.97 -6.28 -46.64
C LYS A 937 -18.38 -7.62 -46.19
N GLU A 938 -18.18 -8.55 -47.10
CA GLU A 938 -17.55 -9.84 -46.84
C GLU A 938 -16.10 -9.71 -46.36
N ARG A 939 -15.39 -8.64 -46.78
CA ARG A 939 -13.98 -8.38 -46.47
C ARG A 939 -13.80 -7.53 -45.22
N VAL A 940 -14.54 -6.43 -45.11
CA VAL A 940 -14.40 -5.44 -44.02
C VAL A 940 -15.58 -5.48 -43.05
N GLY A 941 -16.31 -6.60 -43.00
CA GLY A 941 -17.58 -6.76 -42.28
C GLY A 941 -17.52 -6.53 -40.76
N LYS A 942 -16.33 -6.55 -40.17
CA LYS A 942 -16.10 -6.25 -38.76
C LYS A 942 -16.02 -4.73 -38.47
N ALA A 943 -15.89 -3.87 -39.50
CA ALA A 943 -15.75 -2.44 -39.30
C ALA A 943 -17.02 -1.80 -38.72
N ASN A 944 -16.83 -0.73 -37.95
CA ASN A 944 -17.93 0.04 -37.35
C ASN A 944 -18.77 0.76 -38.41
N VAL A 945 -18.10 1.27 -39.45
CA VAL A 945 -18.75 1.87 -40.63
C VAL A 945 -18.15 1.22 -41.87
N ILE A 946 -19.00 0.82 -42.82
CA ILE A 946 -18.57 0.22 -44.09
C ILE A 946 -18.97 1.15 -45.23
N LEU A 947 -18.02 1.50 -46.08
CA LEU A 947 -18.21 2.34 -47.25
C LEU A 947 -17.68 1.64 -48.51
N PRO A 948 -18.31 1.83 -49.68
CA PRO A 948 -17.83 1.23 -50.93
C PRO A 948 -16.48 1.83 -51.38
N SER A 949 -16.27 3.12 -51.13
CA SER A 949 -15.07 3.90 -51.48
C SER A 949 -15.07 5.24 -50.73
N LEU A 950 -14.00 6.05 -50.88
CA LEU A 950 -13.96 7.44 -50.41
C LEU A 950 -14.69 8.44 -51.33
N GLU A 951 -15.10 8.02 -52.53
CA GLU A 951 -15.83 8.89 -53.46
C GLU A 951 -17.15 9.40 -52.86
N GLY A 952 -17.29 10.73 -52.78
CA GLY A 952 -18.46 11.38 -52.20
C GLY A 952 -18.57 11.30 -50.67
N VAL A 953 -17.51 10.90 -49.97
CA VAL A 953 -17.46 10.87 -48.50
C VAL A 953 -17.01 12.22 -47.97
N HIS A 954 -17.89 12.88 -47.21
CA HIS A 954 -17.57 14.12 -46.49
C HIS A 954 -17.34 13.83 -45.00
N TRP A 955 -16.43 14.59 -44.37
CA TRP A 955 -16.11 14.43 -42.95
C TRP A 955 -17.34 14.57 -42.05
N GLN A 956 -18.25 15.51 -42.36
CA GLN A 956 -19.48 15.71 -41.59
C GLN A 956 -20.39 14.47 -41.60
N ASP A 957 -20.51 13.79 -42.75
CA ASP A 957 -21.32 12.58 -42.88
C ASP A 957 -20.68 11.40 -42.13
N LEU A 958 -19.34 11.31 -42.18
CA LEU A 958 -18.58 10.30 -41.45
C LEU A 958 -18.68 10.52 -39.94
N GLN A 959 -18.52 11.75 -39.49
CA GLN A 959 -18.65 12.17 -38.08
C GLN A 959 -20.06 11.89 -37.55
N ALA A 960 -21.11 12.15 -38.34
CA ALA A 960 -22.49 11.84 -37.94
C ALA A 960 -22.73 10.34 -37.76
N LYS A 961 -22.21 9.51 -38.68
CA LYS A 961 -22.31 8.04 -38.59
C LYS A 961 -21.56 7.48 -37.37
N LEU A 962 -20.38 8.03 -37.07
CA LEU A 962 -19.55 7.61 -35.94
C LEU A 962 -20.14 8.06 -34.60
N SER A 963 -20.71 9.28 -34.52
CA SER A 963 -21.35 9.79 -33.30
C SER A 963 -22.59 8.98 -32.90
N GLY A 964 -23.29 8.39 -33.87
CA GLY A 964 -24.44 7.52 -33.60
C GLY A 964 -24.09 6.16 -32.97
N LEU A 965 -22.83 5.72 -33.07
CA LEU A 965 -22.36 4.44 -32.51
C LEU A 965 -21.84 4.58 -31.07
N VAL A 966 -21.43 5.78 -30.66
CA VAL A 966 -21.00 6.10 -29.28
C VAL A 966 -22.20 6.18 -28.31
N LEU A 967 -23.43 6.25 -28.84
CA LEU A 967 -24.68 6.42 -28.08
C LEU A 967 -25.50 5.14 -27.88
N GLN A 968 -25.02 3.97 -28.31
CA GLN A 968 -25.69 2.69 -28.06
C GLN A 968 -24.90 1.83 -27.06
N PRO A 969 -25.47 1.45 -25.91
CA PRO A 969 -24.80 0.60 -24.94
C PRO A 969 -24.75 -0.84 -25.50
N SER A 970 -23.54 -1.36 -25.68
CA SER A 970 -23.27 -2.80 -25.87
C SER A 970 -23.03 -3.47 -24.53
#